data_AF-A0A835D8N6-F1
#
_entry.id   AF-A0A835D8N6-F1
#
_cell.length_a   1.000
_cell.length_b   1.000
_cell.length_c   1.000
_cell.angle_alpha   90.00
_cell.angle_beta   90.00
_cell.angle_gamma   90.00
#
_symmetry.space_group_name_H-M   'P 1'
#
loop_
_entity.id
_entity.type
_entity.pdbx_description
1 polymer ?
#
loop_
_entity_poly.entity_id
_entity_poly.type
_entity_poly.pdbx_seq_one_letter_code
_entity_poly.pdbx_strand_id
1 'polypeptide(L)'
;MAESVISFFVNRLGDLLIQETIFLHGVHEQLEELQTDMRGMQSFLKAADASAYQGDEQVRNLVKEIKGIAYDSEDVVDTFIFQVASRGRYGVLKRYARIFNEWIDLYKTGRKIQAIQKRIHAITNRWKTFNIKNIDEGEGTSSANQKQQQLRRTYPHAEEEDAISLEKDMEALVAQLITEEERRRVISIVGMGGLGKTTLATKLYNHNPVKLHFDCRAWVFISQQCQKKDVLQAILKRVSAPTKKEMERMNEDDLVEKLYEVLKEKRYLVVLDDIWSKETWDLLKNAFPVNGKVGSKIMITTRNKEVALHADPFNLPHEPRCLTDEESWVLLCKKAFPKDVVARGDFLDADMERIGWKMVKKCGGLPLAVVVLGGLLATKRSLYEWEKVSKNFNIHLSEGQLQQQGVLGILALSYHDLPYYLKPCFLYLGLFPEDFEISTSQLIRLWVAEGFVTLQDEGEGEGTMEDLAEKWLEELIFRCMVQVGRRGSNERVKTFRIHDLMRDLCIKEAKVDSFLEILHDGGHMEVADSFSISVAKARRCAIHFEDNMNVPWDQRSSHLRSILFFKTVVNEINIGFAKRQMISICNKFKLLRVLDLGGDIPFRRLDREIGSLIHLRFLGLRDSFELELPSSLGNLRGLQTLDFKLYDLPLGVSPACKVPNVICKMKQLRHLYLNPFLDSGHMRLDTLSNLQTLYDIWAGSWIEKDLSKLINIRKLKIWSTERKQVETVLESLILGLKSLSFIFSNEFSSDKTFPDLKPICRCNGRSKLRLYGRIENLVAENNPFPLNLTKLRLNDSQQEQDPMAILENLPRLKILLLGSNSFIGKEMVCSTRGFPQPELLMLSVLGELEEWRVEEGAMPSLRHLNIRYCQKLRMVPEGLRFITTLLEFKITGMPENFKDRLQVLDGRGGQDLYKVQHIPSITFLH
;
A
#
# COMPACT_ATOMS: atom_id res chain seq x y z
N MET A 1 -15.25 13.59 -12.29
CA MET A 1 -14.47 12.58 -13.06
C MET A 1 -14.28 12.93 -14.53
N ALA A 2 -15.24 13.53 -15.23
CA ALA A 2 -15.02 13.95 -16.62
C ALA A 2 -13.91 15.00 -16.76
N GLU A 3 -13.83 15.97 -15.83
CA GLU A 3 -12.83 17.04 -15.88
C GLU A 3 -11.39 16.49 -15.83
N SER A 4 -11.13 15.52 -14.95
CA SER A 4 -9.81 14.90 -14.85
C SER A 4 -9.41 14.16 -16.11
N VAL A 5 -10.34 13.41 -16.72
CA VAL A 5 -10.09 12.72 -17.99
C VAL A 5 -9.68 13.71 -19.09
N ILE A 6 -10.40 14.83 -19.22
CA ILE A 6 -10.05 15.86 -20.22
C ILE A 6 -8.72 16.52 -19.88
N SER A 7 -8.52 16.91 -18.61
CA SER A 7 -7.28 17.57 -18.19
C SER A 7 -6.05 16.73 -18.50
N PHE A 8 -6.09 15.42 -18.17
CA PHE A 8 -5.02 14.50 -18.51
C PHE A 8 -4.82 14.36 -20.02
N PHE A 9 -5.90 14.30 -20.79
CA PHE A 9 -5.81 14.20 -22.24
C PHE A 9 -5.24 15.46 -22.89
N VAL A 10 -5.64 16.65 -22.43
CA VAL A 10 -5.15 17.96 -22.91
C VAL A 10 -3.66 18.13 -22.62
N ASN A 11 -3.23 17.83 -21.39
CA ASN A 11 -1.81 17.91 -20.99
C ASN A 11 -0.98 16.97 -21.86
N ARG A 12 -1.49 15.75 -22.07
CA ARG A 12 -0.83 14.75 -22.90
C ARG A 12 -0.74 15.15 -24.38
N LEU A 13 -1.79 15.72 -24.95
CA LEU A 13 -1.73 16.26 -26.31
C LEU A 13 -0.68 17.35 -26.42
N GLY A 14 -0.55 18.20 -25.40
CA GLY A 14 0.50 19.22 -25.31
C GLY A 14 1.90 18.59 -25.35
N ASP A 15 2.14 17.58 -24.52
CA ASP A 15 3.42 16.87 -24.51
C ASP A 15 3.76 16.22 -25.86
N LEU A 16 2.76 15.62 -26.53
CA LEU A 16 2.93 15.00 -27.86
C LEU A 16 3.24 16.03 -28.95
N LEU A 17 2.56 17.18 -28.94
CA LEU A 17 2.80 18.26 -29.90
C LEU A 17 4.22 18.84 -29.76
N ILE A 18 4.75 18.89 -28.53
CA ILE A 18 6.10 19.37 -28.22
C ILE A 18 7.18 18.32 -28.56
N GLN A 19 6.96 17.05 -28.20
CA GLN A 19 8.02 16.02 -28.25
C GLN A 19 8.06 15.21 -29.57
N GLU A 20 6.93 15.09 -30.28
CA GLU A 20 6.79 14.19 -31.43
C GLU A 20 6.40 14.90 -32.75
N THR A 21 6.69 16.20 -32.87
CA THR A 21 6.33 17.07 -34.02
C THR A 21 6.71 16.48 -35.38
N ILE A 22 7.81 15.70 -35.45
CA ILE A 22 8.28 15.03 -36.68
C ILE A 22 7.36 13.88 -37.12
N PHE A 23 6.77 13.14 -36.18
CA PHE A 23 5.89 11.99 -36.48
C PHE A 23 4.45 12.41 -36.79
N LEU A 24 4.06 13.62 -36.37
CA LEU A 24 2.70 14.13 -36.48
C LEU A 24 2.47 15.04 -37.69
N HIS A 25 3.46 15.20 -38.58
CA HIS A 25 3.45 16.18 -39.68
C HIS A 25 2.19 16.17 -40.59
N GLY A 26 1.47 15.04 -40.68
CA GLY A 26 0.21 14.93 -41.45
C GLY A 26 -1.11 15.08 -40.65
N VAL A 27 -1.06 15.15 -39.32
CA VAL A 27 -2.22 15.30 -38.42
C VAL A 27 -2.03 16.40 -37.38
N HIS A 28 -0.93 17.16 -37.44
CA HIS A 28 -0.53 18.13 -36.43
C HIS A 28 -1.60 19.20 -36.18
N GLU A 29 -2.06 19.87 -37.24
CA GLU A 29 -3.13 20.89 -37.18
C GLU A 29 -4.43 20.32 -36.60
N GLN A 30 -4.80 19.09 -36.98
CA GLN A 30 -5.98 18.41 -36.44
C GLN A 30 -5.86 18.08 -34.95
N LEU A 31 -4.64 17.80 -34.47
CA LEU A 31 -4.37 17.55 -33.04
C LEU A 31 -4.33 18.84 -32.23
N GLU A 32 -3.83 19.95 -32.79
CA GLU A 32 -3.90 21.28 -32.18
C GLU A 32 -5.35 21.76 -32.05
N GLU A 33 -6.15 21.58 -33.10
CA GLU A 33 -7.59 21.89 -33.09
C GLU A 33 -8.32 21.02 -32.06
N LEU A 34 -8.05 19.70 -32.03
CA LEU A 34 -8.60 18.80 -31.01
C LEU A 34 -8.19 19.20 -29.59
N GLN A 35 -6.95 19.65 -29.37
CA GLN A 35 -6.51 20.14 -28.07
C GLN A 35 -7.29 21.39 -27.65
N THR A 36 -7.52 22.31 -28.59
CA THR A 36 -8.28 23.54 -28.38
C THR A 36 -9.74 23.23 -28.03
N ASP A 37 -10.37 22.34 -28.79
CA ASP A 37 -11.73 21.84 -28.54
C ASP A 37 -11.86 21.23 -27.14
N MET A 38 -10.89 20.41 -26.73
CA MET A 38 -10.87 19.77 -25.41
C MET A 38 -10.68 20.78 -24.27
N ARG A 39 -9.87 21.82 -24.45
CA ARG A 39 -9.77 22.94 -23.48
C ARG A 39 -11.10 23.68 -23.34
N GLY A 40 -11.84 23.83 -24.44
CA GLY A 40 -13.21 24.35 -24.43
C GLY A 40 -14.14 23.50 -23.57
N MET A 41 -14.12 22.17 -23.77
CA MET A 41 -14.90 21.23 -22.96
C MET A 41 -14.50 21.22 -21.48
N GLN A 42 -13.21 21.38 -21.17
CA GLN A 42 -12.74 21.48 -19.78
C GLN A 42 -13.34 22.69 -19.06
N SER A 43 -13.36 23.84 -19.74
CA SER A 43 -13.99 25.07 -19.20
C SER A 43 -15.48 24.88 -18.94
N PHE A 44 -16.16 24.13 -19.82
CA PHE A 44 -17.57 23.75 -19.61
C PHE A 44 -17.76 22.88 -18.37
N LEU A 45 -16.96 21.82 -18.19
CA LEU A 45 -17.09 20.93 -17.03
C LEU A 45 -16.87 21.66 -15.71
N LYS A 46 -15.93 22.62 -15.67
CA LYS A 46 -15.73 23.50 -14.50
C LYS A 46 -16.98 24.34 -14.20
N ALA A 47 -17.67 24.85 -15.22
CA ALA A 47 -18.91 25.61 -15.05
C ALA A 47 -20.08 24.72 -14.59
N ALA A 48 -20.18 23.49 -15.11
CA ALA A 48 -21.19 22.52 -14.72
C ALA A 48 -21.01 22.03 -13.26
N ASP A 49 -19.77 21.81 -12.81
CA ASP A 49 -19.47 21.42 -11.42
C ASP A 49 -19.68 22.58 -10.42
N ALA A 50 -19.56 23.84 -10.85
CA ALA A 50 -19.70 25.03 -10.01
C ALA A 50 -21.14 25.55 -9.83
N SER A 51 -22.09 25.04 -10.61
CA SER A 51 -23.48 25.53 -10.68
C SER A 51 -24.48 24.55 -10.05
N ALA A 52 -25.71 25.02 -9.78
CA ALA A 52 -26.77 24.24 -9.14
C ALA A 52 -27.33 23.07 -10.00
N TYR A 53 -26.73 22.77 -11.15
CA TYR A 53 -27.19 21.75 -12.11
C TYR A 53 -26.80 20.31 -11.73
N GLN A 54 -26.30 20.06 -10.51
CA GLN A 54 -25.89 18.73 -10.04
C GLN A 54 -27.05 17.70 -10.01
N GLY A 55 -28.31 18.14 -10.15
CA GLY A 55 -29.50 17.29 -10.26
C GLY A 55 -30.11 17.19 -11.67
N ASP A 56 -29.56 17.87 -12.68
CA ASP A 56 -30.12 17.88 -14.04
C ASP A 56 -29.65 16.65 -14.84
N GLU A 57 -30.59 15.77 -15.19
CA GLU A 57 -30.33 14.56 -15.96
C GLU A 57 -29.70 14.86 -17.34
N GLN A 58 -30.07 15.98 -17.97
CA GLN A 58 -29.52 16.39 -19.26
C GLN A 58 -28.05 16.81 -19.13
N VAL A 59 -27.69 17.54 -18.07
CA VAL A 59 -26.29 17.90 -17.78
C VAL A 59 -25.48 16.65 -17.47
N ARG A 60 -26.01 15.71 -16.68
CA ARG A 60 -25.35 14.43 -16.38
C ARG A 60 -25.09 13.61 -17.65
N ASN A 61 -26.05 13.56 -18.58
CA ASN A 61 -25.90 12.88 -19.86
C ASN A 61 -24.84 13.57 -20.75
N LEU A 62 -24.80 14.90 -20.76
CA LEU A 62 -23.79 15.66 -21.50
C LEU A 62 -22.37 15.43 -20.95
N VAL A 63 -22.21 15.42 -19.63
CA VAL A 63 -20.94 15.10 -18.96
C VAL A 63 -20.46 13.70 -19.32
N LYS A 64 -21.36 12.71 -19.36
CA LYS A 64 -21.05 11.35 -19.82
C LYS A 64 -20.60 11.32 -21.30
N GLU A 65 -21.27 12.08 -22.17
CA GLU A 65 -20.94 12.13 -23.60
C GLU A 65 -19.56 12.75 -23.84
N ILE A 66 -19.27 13.87 -23.18
CA ILE A 66 -17.98 14.57 -23.21
C ILE A 66 -16.86 13.65 -22.74
N LYS A 67 -17.06 12.94 -21.62
CA LYS A 67 -16.09 11.96 -21.13
C LYS A 67 -15.84 10.85 -22.15
N GLY A 68 -16.90 10.34 -22.79
CA GLY A 68 -16.80 9.34 -23.85
C GLY A 68 -15.97 9.84 -25.03
N ILE A 69 -16.15 11.10 -25.43
CA ILE A 69 -15.35 11.73 -26.49
C ILE A 69 -13.87 11.81 -26.12
N ALA A 70 -13.55 12.26 -24.91
CA ALA A 70 -12.16 12.33 -24.45
C ALA A 70 -11.48 10.94 -24.48
N TYR A 71 -12.22 9.90 -24.08
CA TYR A 71 -11.75 8.53 -24.19
C TYR A 71 -11.54 8.08 -25.65
N ASP A 72 -12.52 8.29 -26.52
CA ASP A 72 -12.41 7.92 -27.94
C ASP A 72 -11.21 8.64 -28.60
N SER A 73 -11.00 9.92 -28.28
CA SER A 73 -9.85 10.70 -28.74
C SER A 73 -8.52 10.09 -28.30
N GLU A 74 -8.40 9.74 -27.03
CA GLU A 74 -7.19 9.14 -26.50
C GLU A 74 -6.88 7.77 -27.14
N ASP A 75 -7.91 6.96 -27.40
CA ASP A 75 -7.74 5.66 -28.05
C ASP A 75 -7.34 5.79 -29.52
N VAL A 76 -7.88 6.79 -30.23
CA VAL A 76 -7.50 7.08 -31.63
C VAL A 76 -6.03 7.52 -31.70
N VAL A 77 -5.62 8.45 -30.84
CA VAL A 77 -4.23 8.93 -30.78
C VAL A 77 -3.28 7.78 -30.45
N ASP A 78 -3.60 6.96 -29.45
CA ASP A 78 -2.72 5.86 -29.04
C ASP A 78 -2.66 4.72 -30.04
N THR A 79 -3.76 4.44 -30.71
CA THR A 79 -3.78 3.48 -31.80
C THR A 79 -2.91 3.96 -32.96
N PHE A 80 -2.95 5.26 -33.27
CA PHE A 80 -2.09 5.85 -34.28
C PHE A 80 -0.60 5.73 -33.91
N ILE A 81 -0.22 6.12 -32.68
CA ILE A 81 1.15 5.96 -32.18
C ILE A 81 1.60 4.50 -32.27
N PHE A 82 0.72 3.56 -31.89
CA PHE A 82 0.99 2.12 -32.01
C PHE A 82 1.21 1.68 -33.45
N GLN A 83 0.36 2.10 -34.37
CA GLN A 83 0.47 1.76 -35.79
C GLN A 83 1.79 2.28 -36.38
N VAL A 84 2.16 3.53 -36.09
CA VAL A 84 3.44 4.12 -36.54
C VAL A 84 4.63 3.36 -35.96
N ALA A 85 4.66 3.16 -34.64
CA ALA A 85 5.78 2.48 -33.96
C ALA A 85 5.93 0.99 -34.33
N SER A 86 4.84 0.30 -34.67
CA SER A 86 4.87 -1.11 -35.09
C SER A 86 5.55 -1.33 -36.45
N ARG A 87 5.65 -0.28 -37.28
CA ARG A 87 6.14 -0.35 -38.68
C ARG A 87 7.63 -0.08 -38.84
N GLY A 88 8.29 0.49 -37.85
CA GLY A 88 9.75 0.69 -37.80
C GLY A 88 10.60 -0.59 -37.68
N ARG A 89 10.03 -1.79 -37.88
CA ARG A 89 10.62 -3.09 -37.53
C ARG A 89 11.17 -3.94 -38.69
N TYR A 90 11.20 -3.46 -39.95
CA TYR A 90 11.71 -4.24 -41.09
C TYR A 90 12.51 -3.41 -42.11
N GLY A 91 13.57 -4.02 -42.67
CA GLY A 91 14.64 -3.42 -43.50
C GLY A 91 14.25 -2.73 -44.82
N VAL A 92 15.30 -2.20 -45.48
CA VAL A 92 15.34 -1.05 -46.41
C VAL A 92 14.47 -1.19 -47.68
N LEU A 93 14.21 -2.40 -48.18
CA LEU A 93 13.57 -2.62 -49.49
C LEU A 93 12.03 -2.54 -49.51
N LYS A 94 11.35 -2.41 -48.37
CA LYS A 94 9.87 -2.21 -48.30
C LYS A 94 9.42 -0.75 -48.12
N ARG A 95 10.29 0.24 -48.35
CA ARG A 95 10.02 1.68 -48.13
C ARG A 95 8.97 2.28 -49.09
N TYR A 96 8.91 1.87 -50.35
CA TYR A 96 8.06 2.52 -51.36
C TYR A 96 6.57 2.14 -51.30
N ALA A 97 6.23 0.91 -50.85
CA ALA A 97 4.84 0.53 -50.55
C ALA A 97 4.32 1.09 -49.21
N ARG A 98 5.19 1.70 -48.39
CA ARG A 98 4.84 2.25 -47.05
C ARG A 98 4.30 3.67 -47.10
N ILE A 99 4.77 4.52 -48.01
CA ILE A 99 4.28 5.91 -48.15
C ILE A 99 2.77 5.91 -48.41
N PHE A 100 2.28 5.03 -49.31
CA PHE A 100 0.85 4.92 -49.59
C PHE A 100 0.01 4.44 -48.38
N ASN A 101 0.53 3.50 -47.56
CA ASN A 101 -0.18 3.01 -46.37
C ASN A 101 -0.08 4.00 -45.18
N GLU A 102 1.01 4.75 -45.08
CA GLU A 102 1.15 5.89 -44.14
C GLU A 102 0.09 6.96 -44.45
N TRP A 103 -0.10 7.31 -45.73
CA TRP A 103 -1.14 8.23 -46.16
C TRP A 103 -2.55 7.69 -45.88
N ILE A 104 -2.80 6.40 -46.09
CA ILE A 104 -4.10 5.78 -45.81
C ILE A 104 -4.41 5.80 -44.30
N ASP A 105 -3.44 5.54 -43.43
CA ASP A 105 -3.67 5.54 -41.98
C ASP A 105 -3.66 6.93 -41.36
N LEU A 106 -2.88 7.87 -41.90
CA LEU A 106 -3.02 9.30 -41.62
C LEU A 106 -4.40 9.79 -42.05
N TYR A 107 -4.87 9.41 -43.23
CA TYR A 107 -6.21 9.73 -43.72
C TYR A 107 -7.31 9.10 -42.85
N LYS A 108 -7.19 7.82 -42.48
CA LYS A 108 -8.15 7.15 -41.58
C LYS A 108 -8.14 7.76 -40.18
N THR A 109 -6.97 8.08 -39.64
CA THR A 109 -6.83 8.71 -38.32
C THR A 109 -7.39 10.12 -38.35
N GLY A 110 -7.05 10.91 -39.36
CA GLY A 110 -7.62 12.24 -39.57
C GLY A 110 -9.14 12.22 -39.76
N ARG A 111 -9.69 11.24 -40.49
CA ARG A 111 -11.15 11.00 -40.59
C ARG A 111 -11.79 10.68 -39.24
N LYS A 112 -11.12 9.90 -38.37
CA LYS A 112 -11.59 9.61 -37.01
C LYS A 112 -11.52 10.85 -36.12
N ILE A 113 -10.44 11.62 -36.19
CA ILE A 113 -10.30 12.90 -35.47
C ILE A 113 -11.40 13.87 -35.92
N GLN A 114 -11.62 14.02 -37.23
CA GLN A 114 -12.71 14.83 -37.78
C GLN A 114 -14.10 14.36 -37.34
N ALA A 115 -14.33 13.05 -37.25
CA ALA A 115 -15.57 12.50 -36.73
C ALA A 115 -15.77 12.86 -35.24
N ILE A 116 -14.69 12.85 -34.46
CA ILE A 116 -14.72 13.30 -33.06
C ILE A 116 -14.98 14.81 -33.00
N GLN A 117 -14.27 15.63 -33.77
CA GLN A 117 -14.49 17.07 -33.85
C GLN A 117 -15.94 17.39 -34.21
N LYS A 118 -16.54 16.69 -35.18
CA LYS A 118 -17.98 16.85 -35.49
C LYS A 118 -18.89 16.55 -34.30
N ARG A 119 -18.59 15.52 -33.50
CA ARG A 119 -19.32 15.22 -32.26
C ARG A 119 -19.14 16.31 -31.21
N ILE A 120 -17.92 16.84 -31.05
CA ILE A 120 -17.62 17.97 -30.17
C ILE A 120 -18.46 19.19 -30.59
N HIS A 121 -18.45 19.56 -31.86
CA HIS A 121 -19.23 20.69 -32.38
C HIS A 121 -20.74 20.51 -32.19
N ALA A 122 -21.26 19.29 -32.37
CA ALA A 122 -22.66 18.97 -32.12
C ALA A 122 -23.04 19.12 -30.63
N ILE A 123 -22.16 18.76 -29.71
CA ILE A 123 -22.33 18.99 -28.26
C ILE A 123 -22.30 20.49 -27.94
N THR A 124 -21.30 21.21 -28.45
CA THR A 124 -21.14 22.65 -28.23
C THR A 124 -22.34 23.44 -28.74
N ASN A 125 -22.92 23.02 -29.87
CA ASN A 125 -24.13 23.64 -30.42
C ASN A 125 -25.38 23.33 -29.59
N ARG A 126 -25.57 22.07 -29.14
CA ARG A 126 -26.65 21.72 -28.20
C ARG A 126 -26.56 22.54 -26.92
N TRP A 127 -25.35 22.73 -26.38
CA TRP A 127 -25.09 23.56 -25.21
C TRP A 127 -25.50 25.03 -25.40
N LYS A 128 -25.16 25.65 -26.53
CA LYS A 128 -25.60 27.02 -26.83
C LYS A 128 -27.13 27.15 -26.86
N THR A 129 -27.84 26.08 -27.23
CA THR A 129 -29.30 26.02 -27.21
C THR A 129 -29.87 25.83 -25.81
N PHE A 130 -29.18 25.10 -24.91
CA PHE A 130 -29.60 24.90 -23.51
C PHE A 130 -29.51 26.17 -22.64
N ASN A 131 -28.79 27.20 -23.08
CA ASN A 131 -28.84 28.54 -22.46
C ASN A 131 -30.21 29.23 -22.63
N ILE A 132 -31.19 28.59 -23.28
CA ILE A 132 -32.54 29.12 -23.52
C ILE A 132 -33.61 28.02 -23.30
N LYS A 133 -34.00 27.80 -22.02
CA LYS A 133 -35.36 27.44 -21.50
C LYS A 133 -35.36 26.37 -20.38
N ASN A 134 -36.26 26.60 -19.42
CA ASN A 134 -36.58 25.81 -18.23
C ASN A 134 -37.59 24.65 -18.48
N ILE A 135 -37.29 23.49 -17.86
CA ILE A 135 -38.03 22.63 -16.89
C ILE A 135 -39.47 22.08 -17.18
N ASP A 136 -39.62 20.76 -16.94
CA ASP A 136 -40.70 19.91 -16.27
C ASP A 136 -40.94 18.58 -17.06
N GLU A 137 -41.26 17.37 -16.53
CA GLU A 137 -41.50 16.74 -15.22
C GLU A 137 -41.59 15.17 -15.40
N GLY A 138 -41.32 14.35 -14.35
CA GLY A 138 -41.79 12.94 -14.09
C GLY A 138 -41.14 11.76 -14.85
N GLU A 139 -40.98 10.51 -14.35
CA GLU A 139 -41.44 9.77 -13.16
C GLU A 139 -40.60 8.46 -13.02
N GLY A 140 -40.72 7.73 -11.89
CA GLY A 140 -39.69 6.79 -11.36
C GLY A 140 -39.70 5.32 -11.84
N THR A 141 -38.79 4.51 -11.27
CA THR A 141 -39.06 3.16 -10.71
C THR A 141 -37.82 2.54 -10.04
N SER A 142 -38.08 1.77 -8.99
CA SER A 142 -37.15 1.21 -8.01
C SER A 142 -37.00 -0.31 -8.16
N SER A 143 -35.78 -0.81 -7.95
CA SER A 143 -35.32 -2.06 -7.29
C SER A 143 -33.87 -2.31 -7.78
N ALA A 144 -32.94 -2.94 -7.07
CA ALA A 144 -33.02 -3.87 -5.97
C ALA A 144 -31.83 -3.68 -5.01
N ASN A 145 -32.13 -3.66 -3.71
CA ASN A 145 -31.18 -4.01 -2.66
C ASN A 145 -31.15 -5.53 -2.56
N GLN A 146 -30.02 -6.16 -2.88
CA GLN A 146 -29.44 -7.29 -2.13
C GLN A 146 -28.25 -7.89 -2.89
N LYS A 147 -27.17 -8.16 -2.14
CA LYS A 147 -25.96 -8.95 -2.49
C LYS A 147 -24.84 -8.24 -3.26
N GLN A 148 -24.08 -7.40 -2.55
CA GLN A 148 -22.64 -7.20 -2.82
C GLN A 148 -21.92 -7.02 -1.48
N GLN A 149 -21.34 -8.10 -0.94
CA GLN A 149 -20.53 -8.08 0.29
C GLN A 149 -19.42 -9.12 0.16
N GLN A 150 -18.19 -8.74 -0.22
CA GLN A 150 -17.04 -9.66 -0.30
C GLN A 150 -15.67 -9.00 -0.03
N LEU A 151 -15.04 -9.53 1.04
CA LEU A 151 -13.60 -9.66 1.39
C LEU A 151 -12.83 -8.61 2.23
N ARG A 152 -13.23 -8.47 3.49
CA ARG A 152 -12.52 -7.78 4.58
C ARG A 152 -11.31 -8.56 5.14
N ARG A 153 -10.39 -7.91 5.87
CA ARG A 153 -9.11 -8.28 6.55
C ARG A 153 -8.53 -7.14 7.40
N THR A 154 -9.01 -6.91 8.63
CA THR A 154 -8.36 -5.96 9.55
C THR A 154 -7.22 -6.60 10.38
N TYR A 155 -6.25 -5.80 10.83
CA TYR A 155 -5.08 -6.26 11.59
C TYR A 155 -4.91 -5.54 12.94
N PRO A 156 -4.52 -6.24 14.02
CA PRO A 156 -4.52 -5.73 15.40
C PRO A 156 -3.40 -4.73 15.75
N HIS A 157 -2.54 -4.34 14.79
CA HIS A 157 -1.42 -3.41 15.03
C HIS A 157 -1.71 -1.96 14.60
N ALA A 158 -2.90 -1.68 14.06
CA ALA A 158 -3.32 -0.32 13.75
C ALA A 158 -3.87 0.33 15.02
N GLU A 159 -3.10 1.23 15.65
CA GLU A 159 -3.58 2.04 16.76
C GLU A 159 -4.34 3.27 16.20
N GLU A 160 -5.64 3.36 16.50
CA GLU A 160 -6.41 4.59 16.27
C GLU A 160 -6.28 5.50 17.50
N GLU A 161 -5.35 6.46 17.45
CA GLU A 161 -5.05 7.40 18.55
C GLU A 161 -6.27 8.22 19.02
N ASP A 162 -7.26 8.46 18.15
CA ASP A 162 -8.40 9.33 18.43
C ASP A 162 -9.69 8.57 18.83
N ALA A 163 -9.62 7.25 18.97
CA ALA A 163 -10.80 6.44 19.26
C ALA A 163 -11.40 6.77 20.64
N ILE A 164 -12.67 7.19 20.67
CA ILE A 164 -13.41 7.42 21.92
C ILE A 164 -13.44 6.12 22.72
N SER A 165 -12.99 6.19 23.98
CA SER A 165 -12.97 5.05 24.87
C SER A 165 -14.33 4.93 25.54
N LEU A 166 -15.08 3.89 25.17
CA LEU A 166 -16.25 3.44 25.93
C LEU A 166 -15.72 2.69 27.17
N GLU A 167 -15.18 3.41 28.15
CA GLU A 167 -14.44 2.87 29.30
C GLU A 167 -15.24 1.79 30.05
N LYS A 168 -16.54 2.01 30.25
CA LYS A 168 -17.42 1.04 30.91
C LYS A 168 -17.58 -0.28 30.13
N ASP A 169 -17.73 -0.20 28.80
CA ASP A 169 -17.86 -1.38 27.95
C ASP A 169 -16.53 -2.14 27.87
N MET A 170 -15.42 -1.39 27.80
CA MET A 170 -14.06 -1.92 27.87
C MET A 170 -13.80 -2.66 29.18
N GLU A 171 -14.09 -2.06 30.33
CA GLU A 171 -13.90 -2.68 31.65
C GLU A 171 -14.72 -3.97 31.79
N ALA A 172 -15.99 -3.95 31.39
CA ALA A 172 -16.87 -5.12 31.43
C ALA A 172 -16.35 -6.26 30.55
N LEU A 173 -15.92 -5.96 29.31
CA LEU A 173 -15.39 -6.97 28.39
C LEU A 173 -14.01 -7.48 28.81
N VAL A 174 -13.15 -6.64 29.38
CA VAL A 174 -11.88 -7.06 29.96
C VAL A 174 -12.13 -8.01 31.12
N ALA A 175 -13.05 -7.68 32.04
CA ALA A 175 -13.42 -8.56 33.14
C ALA A 175 -13.92 -9.93 32.63
N GLN A 176 -14.78 -9.94 31.62
CA GLN A 176 -15.24 -11.19 30.99
C GLN A 176 -14.10 -12.00 30.35
N LEU A 177 -13.17 -11.33 29.66
CA LEU A 177 -12.03 -11.99 29.00
C LEU A 177 -11.09 -12.66 29.99
N ILE A 178 -10.82 -12.04 31.14
CA ILE A 178 -9.86 -12.56 32.14
C ILE A 178 -10.51 -13.45 33.21
N THR A 179 -11.83 -13.66 33.16
CA THR A 179 -12.52 -14.55 34.11
C THR A 179 -12.21 -16.01 33.79
N GLU A 180 -11.66 -16.71 34.78
CA GLU A 180 -11.37 -18.14 34.68
C GLU A 180 -12.67 -18.97 34.81
N GLU A 181 -12.99 -19.70 33.75
CA GLU A 181 -14.16 -20.58 33.68
C GLU A 181 -13.71 -21.92 33.09
N GLU A 182 -14.26 -23.03 33.61
CA GLU A 182 -13.95 -24.39 33.12
C GLU A 182 -14.45 -24.62 31.69
N ARG A 183 -15.58 -24.00 31.34
CA ARG A 183 -16.14 -24.04 30.00
C ARG A 183 -15.43 -23.04 29.08
N ARG A 184 -15.08 -23.48 27.87
CA ARG A 184 -14.69 -22.59 26.76
C ARG A 184 -15.82 -21.59 26.44
N ARG A 185 -15.60 -20.31 26.70
CA ARG A 185 -16.55 -19.23 26.36
C ARG A 185 -16.24 -18.56 25.02
N VAL A 186 -17.31 -18.14 24.35
CA VAL A 186 -17.23 -17.26 23.19
C VAL A 186 -17.78 -15.88 23.54
N ILE A 187 -16.92 -14.87 23.47
CA ILE A 187 -17.30 -13.47 23.67
C ILE A 187 -17.56 -12.86 22.30
N SER A 188 -18.80 -12.47 22.04
CA SER A 188 -19.22 -11.97 20.73
C SER A 188 -19.50 -10.47 20.77
N ILE A 189 -18.91 -9.71 19.84
CA ILE A 189 -19.19 -8.28 19.62
C ILE A 189 -20.01 -8.15 18.33
N VAL A 190 -21.26 -7.67 18.47
CA VAL A 190 -22.25 -7.67 17.39
C VAL A 190 -22.71 -6.25 17.07
N GLY A 191 -22.89 -5.93 15.79
CA GLY A 191 -23.41 -4.61 15.39
C GLY A 191 -23.18 -4.25 13.93
N MET A 192 -23.77 -3.14 13.50
CA MET A 192 -23.71 -2.68 12.10
C MET A 192 -22.29 -2.32 11.62
N GLY A 193 -22.11 -2.19 10.30
CA GLY A 193 -20.84 -1.77 9.70
C GLY A 193 -20.46 -0.34 10.11
N GLY A 194 -19.17 -0.07 10.32
CA GLY A 194 -18.68 1.25 10.73
C GLY A 194 -18.88 1.63 12.21
N LEU A 195 -19.46 0.74 13.02
CA LEU A 195 -19.75 0.97 14.45
C LEU A 195 -18.51 0.86 15.36
N GLY A 196 -17.35 0.45 14.83
CA GLY A 196 -16.12 0.31 15.61
C GLY A 196 -15.95 -1.03 16.33
N LYS A 197 -16.65 -2.09 15.93
CA LYS A 197 -16.50 -3.45 16.52
C LYS A 197 -15.06 -3.94 16.50
N THR A 198 -14.41 -3.84 15.34
CA THR A 198 -13.02 -4.24 15.14
C THR A 198 -12.06 -3.34 15.91
N THR A 199 -12.35 -2.04 16.02
CA THR A 199 -11.61 -1.10 16.89
C THR A 199 -11.72 -1.51 18.37
N LEU A 200 -12.91 -1.87 18.85
CA LEU A 200 -13.14 -2.34 20.22
C LEU A 200 -12.40 -3.66 20.48
N ALA A 201 -12.56 -4.64 19.59
CA ALA A 201 -11.84 -5.91 19.68
C ALA A 201 -10.31 -5.71 19.67
N THR A 202 -9.80 -4.77 18.87
CA THR A 202 -8.37 -4.45 18.79
C THR A 202 -7.87 -3.83 20.10
N LYS A 203 -8.63 -2.90 20.68
CA LYS A 203 -8.34 -2.33 22.01
C LYS A 203 -8.31 -3.42 23.08
N LEU A 204 -9.29 -4.33 23.10
CA LEU A 204 -9.36 -5.45 24.04
C LEU A 204 -8.19 -6.42 23.89
N TYR A 205 -7.89 -6.83 22.66
CA TYR A 205 -6.77 -7.72 22.35
C TYR A 205 -5.43 -7.14 22.78
N ASN A 206 -5.28 -5.82 22.70
CA ASN A 206 -4.05 -5.13 23.09
C ASN A 206 -4.02 -4.65 24.55
N HIS A 207 -5.11 -4.83 25.30
CA HIS A 207 -5.24 -4.37 26.68
C HIS A 207 -4.30 -5.15 27.62
N ASN A 208 -3.56 -4.46 28.49
CA ASN A 208 -2.49 -5.09 29.29
C ASN A 208 -2.95 -6.28 30.15
N PRO A 209 -4.02 -6.18 30.95
CA PRO A 209 -4.61 -7.33 31.64
C PRO A 209 -4.91 -8.53 30.73
N VAL A 210 -5.44 -8.29 29.53
CA VAL A 210 -5.75 -9.34 28.56
C VAL A 210 -4.45 -9.92 27.98
N LYS A 211 -3.47 -9.09 27.63
CA LYS A 211 -2.17 -9.54 27.10
C LYS A 211 -1.44 -10.48 28.05
N LEU A 212 -1.47 -10.19 29.34
CA LEU A 212 -0.75 -10.92 30.38
C LEU A 212 -1.49 -12.19 30.82
N HIS A 213 -2.80 -12.27 30.61
CA HIS A 213 -3.61 -13.41 31.07
C HIS A 213 -3.45 -14.68 30.21
N PHE A 214 -3.23 -14.55 28.90
CA PHE A 214 -3.24 -15.68 27.96
C PHE A 214 -1.81 -16.12 27.55
N ASP A 215 -1.55 -17.43 27.58
CA ASP A 215 -0.29 -18.07 27.18
C ASP A 215 0.00 -17.90 25.68
N CYS A 216 -1.06 -17.92 24.87
CA CYS A 216 -0.97 -17.64 23.44
C CYS A 216 -2.19 -16.89 22.93
N ARG A 217 -1.98 -16.06 21.89
CA ARG A 217 -3.02 -15.23 21.31
C ARG A 217 -2.92 -15.24 19.79
N ALA A 218 -4.05 -15.36 19.13
CA ALA A 218 -4.14 -15.27 17.68
C ALA A 218 -5.29 -14.35 17.27
N TRP A 219 -5.08 -13.60 16.20
CA TRP A 219 -6.11 -12.81 15.56
C TRP A 219 -6.19 -13.21 14.11
N VAL A 220 -7.35 -13.70 13.67
CA VAL A 220 -7.59 -14.09 12.29
C VAL A 220 -8.87 -13.44 11.81
N PHE A 221 -8.82 -13.02 10.56
CA PHE A 221 -9.96 -12.38 9.92
C PHE A 221 -10.80 -13.40 9.11
N ILE A 222 -12.09 -13.38 9.41
CA ILE A 222 -13.31 -13.98 8.86
C ILE A 222 -13.77 -13.56 7.46
N SER A 223 -13.13 -13.89 6.33
CA SER A 223 -13.74 -13.51 5.04
C SER A 223 -14.85 -14.48 4.61
N GLN A 224 -15.88 -14.01 3.88
CA GLN A 224 -17.00 -14.88 3.45
C GLN A 224 -16.57 -15.99 2.46
N GLN A 225 -15.46 -15.81 1.74
CA GLN A 225 -14.84 -16.82 0.87
C GLN A 225 -13.61 -17.50 1.53
N CYS A 226 -13.38 -17.28 2.83
CA CYS A 226 -12.19 -17.83 3.48
C CYS A 226 -12.30 -19.35 3.58
N GLN A 227 -11.32 -20.04 2.98
CA GLN A 227 -11.22 -21.49 3.11
C GLN A 227 -10.83 -21.86 4.54
N LYS A 228 -11.46 -22.91 5.08
CA LYS A 228 -11.21 -23.42 6.44
C LYS A 228 -9.71 -23.65 6.66
N LYS A 229 -9.03 -24.25 5.68
CA LYS A 229 -7.57 -24.47 5.70
C LYS A 229 -6.75 -23.21 6.01
N ASP A 230 -7.03 -22.09 5.33
CA ASP A 230 -6.25 -20.85 5.46
C ASP A 230 -6.40 -20.24 6.85
N VAL A 231 -7.63 -20.25 7.38
CA VAL A 231 -7.90 -19.78 8.74
C VAL A 231 -7.10 -20.61 9.73
N LEU A 232 -7.17 -21.93 9.63
CA LEU A 232 -6.47 -22.84 10.55
C LEU A 232 -4.94 -22.65 10.48
N GLN A 233 -4.37 -22.53 9.27
CA GLN A 233 -2.95 -22.23 9.10
C GLN A 233 -2.57 -20.86 9.69
N ALA A 234 -3.40 -19.84 9.52
CA ALA A 234 -3.16 -18.50 10.05
C ALA A 234 -3.23 -18.43 11.58
N ILE A 235 -4.09 -19.24 12.21
CA ILE A 235 -4.12 -19.41 13.67
C ILE A 235 -2.87 -20.17 14.11
N LEU A 236 -2.62 -21.35 13.52
CA LEU A 236 -1.52 -22.24 13.90
C LEU A 236 -0.16 -21.54 13.84
N LYS A 237 0.09 -20.76 12.78
CA LYS A 237 1.29 -19.93 12.62
C LYS A 237 1.53 -18.98 13.80
N ARG A 238 0.47 -18.48 14.45
CA ARG A 238 0.57 -17.57 15.59
C ARG A 238 0.70 -18.26 16.94
N VAL A 239 0.21 -19.50 17.07
CA VAL A 239 0.17 -20.20 18.38
C VAL A 239 1.27 -21.25 18.57
N SER A 240 1.85 -21.78 17.49
CA SER A 240 2.90 -22.82 17.56
C SER A 240 4.08 -22.66 16.59
N ALA A 241 4.12 -21.60 15.77
CA ALA A 241 5.21 -21.29 14.84
C ALA A 241 5.80 -22.50 14.05
N PRO A 242 4.96 -23.35 13.40
CA PRO A 242 5.43 -24.49 12.61
C PRO A 242 6.26 -24.05 11.40
N THR A 243 7.11 -24.94 10.88
CA THR A 243 7.88 -24.64 9.66
C THR A 243 6.96 -24.61 8.43
N LYS A 244 7.34 -23.82 7.41
CA LYS A 244 6.55 -23.69 6.17
C LYS A 244 6.28 -25.05 5.49
N LYS A 245 7.29 -25.93 5.47
CA LYS A 245 7.21 -27.28 4.90
C LYS A 245 6.28 -28.21 5.66
N GLU A 246 6.15 -28.05 6.98
CA GLU A 246 5.20 -28.83 7.78
C GLU A 246 3.76 -28.40 7.48
N MET A 247 3.50 -27.08 7.38
CA MET A 247 2.16 -26.57 7.08
C MET A 247 1.68 -26.95 5.67
N GLU A 248 2.58 -26.97 4.68
CA GLU A 248 2.25 -27.32 3.29
C GLU A 248 1.85 -28.80 3.13
N ARG A 249 2.36 -29.68 4.00
CA ARG A 249 2.06 -31.12 3.99
C ARG A 249 0.76 -31.50 4.69
N MET A 250 0.25 -30.63 5.57
CA MET A 250 -0.95 -30.89 6.35
C MET A 250 -2.21 -30.66 5.51
N ASN A 251 -3.13 -31.63 5.53
CA ASN A 251 -4.49 -31.46 5.05
C ASN A 251 -5.33 -30.70 6.11
N GLU A 252 -6.63 -30.48 5.85
CA GLU A 252 -7.47 -29.74 6.80
C GLU A 252 -7.66 -30.45 8.14
N ASP A 253 -7.79 -31.78 8.12
CA ASP A 253 -8.02 -32.57 9.33
C ASP A 253 -6.76 -32.61 10.20
N ASP A 254 -5.58 -32.77 9.57
CA ASP A 254 -4.29 -32.65 10.23
C ASP A 254 -4.12 -31.28 10.91
N LEU A 255 -4.57 -30.20 10.24
CA LEU A 255 -4.52 -28.85 10.79
C LEU A 255 -5.47 -28.67 11.98
N VAL A 256 -6.67 -29.25 11.91
CA VAL A 256 -7.64 -29.24 13.03
C VAL A 256 -7.04 -29.98 14.23
N GLU A 257 -6.53 -31.20 14.03
CA GLU A 257 -5.94 -32.02 15.09
C GLU A 257 -4.73 -31.34 15.71
N LYS A 258 -3.81 -30.83 14.87
CA LYS A 258 -2.61 -30.14 15.37
C LYS A 258 -2.95 -28.88 16.14
N LEU A 259 -3.90 -28.08 15.64
CA LEU A 259 -4.33 -26.86 16.32
C LEU A 259 -5.02 -27.19 17.64
N TYR A 260 -5.86 -28.22 17.66
CA TYR A 260 -6.53 -28.71 18.87
C TYR A 260 -5.52 -29.08 19.95
N GLU A 261 -4.54 -29.94 19.63
CA GLU A 261 -3.52 -30.37 20.59
C GLU A 261 -2.67 -29.21 21.12
N VAL A 262 -2.28 -28.27 20.25
CA VAL A 262 -1.52 -27.07 20.66
C VAL A 262 -2.33 -26.19 21.62
N LEU A 263 -3.60 -25.97 21.31
CA LEU A 263 -4.47 -25.09 22.10
C LEU A 263 -4.91 -25.75 23.42
N LYS A 264 -4.92 -27.08 23.50
CA LYS A 264 -5.37 -27.80 24.70
C LYS A 264 -4.42 -27.56 25.88
N GLU A 265 -3.12 -27.46 25.60
CA GLU A 265 -2.06 -27.28 26.58
C GLU A 265 -1.83 -25.81 27.01
N LYS A 266 -2.52 -24.85 26.39
CA LYS A 266 -2.31 -23.41 26.58
C LYS A 266 -3.60 -22.69 26.93
N ARG A 267 -3.52 -21.67 27.79
CA ARG A 267 -4.63 -20.72 27.95
C ARG A 267 -4.63 -19.78 26.74
N TYR A 268 -5.58 -19.97 25.82
CA TYR A 268 -5.58 -19.26 24.54
C TYR A 268 -6.64 -18.15 24.46
N LEU A 269 -6.32 -17.09 23.71
CA LEU A 269 -7.31 -16.17 23.15
C LEU A 269 -7.22 -16.18 21.63
N VAL A 270 -8.28 -16.64 20.97
CA VAL A 270 -8.39 -16.57 19.50
C VAL A 270 -9.48 -15.58 19.13
N VAL A 271 -9.10 -14.54 18.37
CA VAL A 271 -10.02 -13.55 17.81
C VAL A 271 -10.35 -13.95 16.38
N LEU A 272 -11.64 -14.17 16.11
CA LEU A 272 -12.21 -14.41 14.78
C LEU A 272 -13.03 -13.18 14.38
N ASP A 273 -12.41 -12.30 13.62
CA ASP A 273 -12.97 -10.98 13.28
C ASP A 273 -13.86 -11.08 12.03
N ASP A 274 -15.09 -10.56 12.11
CA ASP A 274 -16.15 -10.48 11.09
C ASP A 274 -16.70 -11.84 10.59
N ILE A 275 -17.12 -12.72 11.50
CA ILE A 275 -17.81 -13.96 11.10
C ILE A 275 -19.18 -13.65 10.48
N TRP A 276 -19.47 -14.24 9.32
CA TRP A 276 -20.66 -13.92 8.53
C TRP A 276 -21.85 -14.83 8.80
N SER A 277 -21.59 -16.11 9.06
CA SER A 277 -22.59 -17.17 9.03
C SER A 277 -22.37 -18.22 10.12
N LYS A 278 -23.43 -18.97 10.46
CA LYS A 278 -23.36 -20.05 11.46
C LYS A 278 -22.50 -21.20 10.95
N GLU A 279 -22.58 -21.44 9.65
CA GLU A 279 -21.83 -22.45 8.91
C GLU A 279 -20.33 -22.18 9.00
N THR A 280 -19.89 -20.92 8.83
CA THR A 280 -18.48 -20.53 9.01
C THR A 280 -17.96 -20.86 10.41
N TRP A 281 -18.76 -20.61 11.44
CA TRP A 281 -18.41 -20.98 12.80
C TRP A 281 -18.36 -22.50 12.99
N ASP A 282 -19.35 -23.23 12.48
CA ASP A 282 -19.43 -24.69 12.59
C ASP A 282 -18.25 -25.41 11.92
N LEU A 283 -17.70 -24.83 10.85
CA LEU A 283 -16.51 -25.35 10.18
C LEU A 283 -15.23 -25.21 11.02
N LEU A 284 -15.14 -24.16 11.85
CA LEU A 284 -13.93 -23.82 12.62
C LEU A 284 -13.98 -24.34 14.06
N LYS A 285 -15.16 -24.45 14.66
CA LYS A 285 -15.34 -24.68 16.11
C LYS A 285 -14.65 -25.94 16.64
N ASN A 286 -14.46 -26.95 15.78
CA ASN A 286 -13.87 -28.24 16.13
C ASN A 286 -12.35 -28.17 16.35
N ALA A 287 -11.68 -27.12 15.85
CA ALA A 287 -10.25 -26.93 16.07
C ALA A 287 -9.92 -26.33 17.45
N PHE A 288 -10.94 -25.92 18.21
CA PHE A 288 -10.77 -25.30 19.51
C PHE A 288 -11.18 -26.28 20.64
N PRO A 289 -10.31 -26.58 21.61
CA PRO A 289 -10.61 -27.52 22.70
C PRO A 289 -11.70 -27.02 23.63
N VAL A 290 -12.69 -27.88 23.91
CA VAL A 290 -13.74 -27.63 24.92
C VAL A 290 -13.22 -27.92 26.33
N ASN A 291 -12.33 -28.91 26.47
CA ASN A 291 -11.68 -29.33 27.72
C ASN A 291 -10.19 -28.91 27.76
N GLY A 292 -9.91 -27.66 27.39
CA GLY A 292 -8.55 -27.09 27.45
C GLY A 292 -8.22 -26.47 28.81
N LYS A 293 -7.10 -25.76 28.91
CA LYS A 293 -6.79 -24.97 30.13
C LYS A 293 -7.91 -23.98 30.48
N VAL A 294 -8.26 -23.96 31.76
CA VAL A 294 -9.25 -23.06 32.36
C VAL A 294 -8.94 -21.60 32.01
N GLY A 295 -9.98 -20.85 31.65
CA GLY A 295 -9.86 -19.44 31.26
C GLY A 295 -9.58 -19.20 29.77
N SER A 296 -9.51 -20.23 28.91
CA SER A 296 -9.38 -20.04 27.46
C SER A 296 -10.63 -19.40 26.84
N LYS A 297 -10.45 -18.43 25.94
CA LYS A 297 -11.54 -17.66 25.33
C LYS A 297 -11.43 -17.61 23.80
N ILE A 298 -12.59 -17.52 23.15
CA ILE A 298 -12.70 -17.13 21.74
C ILE A 298 -13.45 -15.80 21.69
N MET A 299 -12.94 -14.83 20.94
CA MET A 299 -13.62 -13.57 20.69
C MET A 299 -14.08 -13.53 19.23
N ILE A 300 -15.35 -13.24 19.00
CA ILE A 300 -15.91 -13.12 17.65
C ILE A 300 -16.40 -11.69 17.46
N THR A 301 -16.12 -11.09 16.31
CA THR A 301 -16.90 -9.92 15.88
C THR A 301 -17.80 -10.34 14.72
N THR A 302 -19.03 -9.83 14.67
CA THR A 302 -19.98 -10.17 13.60
C THR A 302 -21.01 -9.06 13.40
N ARG A 303 -21.61 -9.02 12.22
CA ARG A 303 -22.81 -8.20 11.95
C ARG A 303 -24.10 -8.96 12.23
N ASN A 304 -24.04 -10.28 12.39
CA ASN A 304 -25.20 -11.15 12.53
C ASN A 304 -25.31 -11.67 13.96
N LYS A 305 -26.31 -11.19 14.70
CA LYS A 305 -26.57 -11.59 16.09
C LYS A 305 -26.81 -13.09 16.24
N GLU A 306 -27.39 -13.74 15.23
CA GLU A 306 -27.65 -15.17 15.29
C GLU A 306 -26.37 -16.01 15.27
N VAL A 307 -25.30 -15.52 14.64
CA VAL A 307 -23.98 -16.18 14.65
C VAL A 307 -23.42 -16.19 16.07
N ALA A 308 -23.52 -15.06 16.79
CA ALA A 308 -23.07 -14.96 18.17
C ALA A 308 -23.83 -15.91 19.11
N LEU A 309 -25.16 -15.94 18.99
CA LEU A 309 -26.01 -16.84 19.80
C LEU A 309 -25.79 -18.31 19.45
N HIS A 310 -25.49 -18.63 18.19
CA HIS A 310 -25.12 -19.98 17.78
C HIS A 310 -23.74 -20.39 18.31
N ALA A 311 -22.79 -19.45 18.37
CA ALA A 311 -21.45 -19.71 18.85
C ALA A 311 -21.37 -19.98 20.36
N ASP A 312 -22.17 -19.27 21.15
CA ASP A 312 -22.36 -19.55 22.58
C ASP A 312 -23.78 -19.16 23.06
N PRO A 313 -24.71 -20.12 23.13
CA PRO A 313 -26.11 -19.85 23.50
C PRO A 313 -26.30 -19.31 24.92
N PHE A 314 -25.29 -19.45 25.78
CA PHE A 314 -25.34 -19.09 27.19
C PHE A 314 -24.68 -17.74 27.47
N ASN A 315 -24.13 -17.09 26.44
CA ASN A 315 -23.50 -15.79 26.56
C ASN A 315 -24.25 -14.75 25.70
N LEU A 316 -24.66 -13.66 26.33
CA LEU A 316 -25.26 -12.54 25.61
C LEU A 316 -24.17 -11.83 24.79
N PRO A 317 -24.37 -11.62 23.48
CA PRO A 317 -23.45 -10.81 22.68
C PRO A 317 -23.40 -9.38 23.21
N HIS A 318 -22.20 -8.81 23.21
CA HIS A 318 -22.02 -7.39 23.44
C HIS A 318 -22.38 -6.63 22.16
N GLU A 319 -23.34 -5.71 22.28
CA GLU A 319 -23.76 -4.84 21.19
C GLU A 319 -23.27 -3.42 21.51
N PRO A 320 -22.17 -2.95 20.89
CA PRO A 320 -21.70 -1.59 21.11
C PRO A 320 -22.81 -0.61 20.72
N ARG A 321 -23.07 0.37 21.58
CA ARG A 321 -24.00 1.45 21.24
C ARG A 321 -23.39 2.38 20.20
N CYS A 322 -24.25 3.11 19.49
CA CYS A 322 -23.80 4.30 18.76
C CYS A 322 -23.22 5.33 19.76
N LEU A 323 -22.33 6.18 19.26
CA LEU A 323 -21.84 7.33 20.00
C LEU A 323 -23.00 8.27 20.32
N THR A 324 -22.96 8.93 21.48
CA THR A 324 -23.90 10.02 21.75
C THR A 324 -23.59 11.21 20.84
N ASP A 325 -24.49 12.19 20.76
CA ASP A 325 -24.23 13.41 19.99
C ASP A 325 -22.98 14.13 20.53
N GLU A 326 -22.78 14.13 21.85
CA GLU A 326 -21.63 14.75 22.51
C GLU A 326 -20.33 14.01 22.22
N GLU A 327 -20.34 12.68 22.28
CA GLU A 327 -19.18 11.88 21.90
C GLU A 327 -18.86 12.06 20.41
N SER A 328 -19.88 12.05 19.56
CA SER A 328 -19.73 12.29 18.13
C SER A 328 -19.17 13.69 17.85
N TRP A 329 -19.58 14.70 18.62
CA TRP A 329 -19.02 16.05 18.55
C TRP A 329 -17.55 16.08 18.94
N VAL A 330 -17.17 15.43 20.04
CA VAL A 330 -15.76 15.31 20.46
C VAL A 330 -14.92 14.62 19.40
N LEU A 331 -15.42 13.53 18.80
CA LEU A 331 -14.72 12.82 17.72
C LEU A 331 -14.59 13.69 16.47
N LEU A 332 -15.64 14.43 16.10
CA LEU A 332 -15.60 15.38 14.99
C LEU A 332 -14.50 16.42 15.23
N CYS A 333 -14.49 17.06 16.41
CA CYS A 333 -13.53 18.11 16.73
C CYS A 333 -12.09 17.60 16.68
N LYS A 334 -11.82 16.40 17.22
CA LYS A 334 -10.50 15.74 17.14
C LYS A 334 -10.04 15.51 15.70
N LYS A 335 -10.96 15.32 14.75
CA LYS A 335 -10.65 15.05 13.34
C LYS A 335 -10.65 16.31 12.47
N ALA A 336 -11.50 17.29 12.77
CA ALA A 336 -11.65 18.52 12.01
C ALA A 336 -10.59 19.58 12.36
N PHE A 337 -10.04 19.54 13.58
CA PHE A 337 -9.12 20.57 14.08
C PHE A 337 -7.77 19.99 14.55
N PRO A 338 -6.67 20.76 14.47
CA PRO A 338 -5.38 20.36 15.03
C PRO A 338 -5.46 20.10 16.54
N LYS A 339 -4.73 19.09 17.03
CA LYS A 339 -4.78 18.65 18.45
C LYS A 339 -4.49 19.78 19.45
N ASP A 340 -3.56 20.69 19.13
CA ASP A 340 -3.20 21.82 19.97
C ASP A 340 -4.30 22.88 20.03
N VAL A 341 -5.09 23.02 18.96
CA VAL A 341 -6.24 23.94 18.89
C VAL A 341 -7.41 23.37 19.69
N VAL A 342 -7.68 22.06 19.57
CA VAL A 342 -8.70 21.36 20.37
C VAL A 342 -8.39 21.46 21.88
N ALA A 343 -7.12 21.30 22.26
CA ALA A 343 -6.69 21.38 23.66
C ALA A 343 -6.84 22.78 24.28
N ARG A 344 -6.84 23.84 23.46
CA ARG A 344 -7.00 25.23 23.91
C ARG A 344 -8.47 25.66 24.06
N GLY A 345 -9.43 24.93 23.50
CA GLY A 345 -10.86 25.25 23.63
C GLY A 345 -11.39 26.38 22.74
N ASP A 346 -10.53 27.19 22.12
CA ASP A 346 -10.90 28.43 21.41
C ASP A 346 -11.03 28.27 19.87
N PHE A 347 -11.71 27.23 19.38
CA PHE A 347 -11.59 26.80 17.98
C PHE A 347 -12.79 27.07 17.06
N LEU A 348 -13.94 27.54 17.57
CA LEU A 348 -15.16 27.67 16.78
C LEU A 348 -15.89 29.00 17.01
N ASP A 349 -16.29 29.62 15.91
CA ASP A 349 -17.40 30.58 15.88
C ASP A 349 -18.69 29.85 16.31
N ALA A 350 -19.54 30.50 17.12
CA ALA A 350 -20.82 29.95 17.59
C ALA A 350 -21.71 29.45 16.44
N ASP A 351 -21.64 30.09 15.26
CA ASP A 351 -22.38 29.65 14.09
C ASP A 351 -21.80 28.38 13.44
N MET A 352 -20.47 28.24 13.41
CA MET A 352 -19.82 27.01 12.94
C MET A 352 -20.12 25.85 13.88
N GLU A 353 -20.08 26.08 15.19
CA GLU A 353 -20.46 25.08 16.19
C GLU A 353 -21.91 24.62 15.96
N ARG A 354 -22.84 25.57 15.82
CA ARG A 354 -24.26 25.27 15.55
C ARG A 354 -24.46 24.42 14.30
N ILE A 355 -23.75 24.72 13.21
CA ILE A 355 -23.83 23.94 11.96
C ILE A 355 -23.19 22.56 12.14
N GLY A 356 -22.05 22.51 12.83
CA GLY A 356 -21.35 21.28 13.16
C GLY A 356 -22.24 20.30 13.92
N TRP A 357 -22.89 20.74 14.99
CA TRP A 357 -23.85 19.93 15.76
C TRP A 357 -25.00 19.41 14.89
N LYS A 358 -25.52 20.23 13.97
CA LYS A 358 -26.57 19.78 13.02
C LYS A 358 -26.09 18.65 12.12
N MET A 359 -24.83 18.68 11.69
CA MET A 359 -24.26 17.61 10.85
C MET A 359 -23.97 16.35 11.67
N VAL A 360 -23.44 16.48 12.89
CA VAL A 360 -23.18 15.36 13.80
C VAL A 360 -24.45 14.57 14.12
N LYS A 361 -25.55 15.26 14.44
CA LYS A 361 -26.85 14.61 14.72
C LYS A 361 -27.32 13.70 13.59
N LYS A 362 -27.01 14.08 12.35
CA LYS A 362 -27.37 13.32 11.15
C LYS A 362 -26.40 12.17 10.86
N CYS A 363 -25.21 12.14 11.45
CA CYS A 363 -24.32 10.98 11.41
C CYS A 363 -24.87 9.79 12.24
N GLY A 364 -25.92 10.01 13.05
CA GLY A 364 -26.60 8.95 13.80
C GLY A 364 -25.71 8.22 14.79
N GLY A 365 -24.67 8.89 15.29
CA GLY A 365 -23.70 8.33 16.23
C GLY A 365 -22.76 7.26 15.65
N LEU A 366 -22.67 7.11 14.31
CA LEU A 366 -21.76 6.15 13.69
C LEU A 366 -20.32 6.71 13.61
N PRO A 367 -19.31 6.08 14.24
CA PRO A 367 -17.94 6.58 14.26
C PRO A 367 -17.34 6.86 12.87
N LEU A 368 -17.53 5.95 11.91
CA LEU A 368 -16.98 6.13 10.55
C LEU A 368 -17.54 7.38 9.86
N ALA A 369 -18.86 7.61 9.98
CA ALA A 369 -19.53 8.76 9.38
C ALA A 369 -18.99 10.08 9.97
N VAL A 370 -18.80 10.10 11.30
CA VAL A 370 -18.27 11.27 12.02
C VAL A 370 -16.82 11.54 11.64
N VAL A 371 -15.97 10.51 11.55
CA VAL A 371 -14.56 10.64 11.19
C VAL A 371 -14.40 11.16 9.76
N VAL A 372 -15.18 10.65 8.80
CA VAL A 372 -15.14 11.10 7.40
C VAL A 372 -15.69 12.52 7.25
N LEU A 373 -16.74 12.89 7.99
CA LEU A 373 -17.22 14.27 8.08
C LEU A 373 -16.14 15.20 8.66
N GLY A 374 -15.47 14.78 9.74
CA GLY A 374 -14.38 15.54 10.36
C GLY A 374 -13.23 15.80 9.39
N GLY A 375 -12.79 14.76 8.66
CA GLY A 375 -11.77 14.89 7.63
C GLY A 375 -12.17 15.81 6.47
N LEU A 376 -13.45 15.81 6.07
CA LEU A 376 -13.98 16.74 5.08
C LEU A 376 -13.94 18.19 5.59
N LEU A 377 -14.45 18.42 6.81
CA LEU A 377 -14.51 19.75 7.41
C LEU A 377 -13.12 20.33 7.73
N ALA A 378 -12.13 19.47 8.00
CA ALA A 378 -10.73 19.88 8.16
C ALA A 378 -10.16 20.63 6.93
N THR A 379 -10.80 20.47 5.76
CA THR A 379 -10.41 21.17 4.52
C THR A 379 -11.11 22.52 4.34
N LYS A 380 -12.09 22.85 5.20
CA LYS A 380 -12.93 24.06 5.09
C LYS A 380 -12.51 25.08 6.13
N ARG A 381 -12.28 26.33 5.71
CA ARG A 381 -11.74 27.38 6.58
C ARG A 381 -12.77 28.43 6.97
N SER A 382 -13.92 28.46 6.29
CA SER A 382 -14.94 29.51 6.46
C SER A 382 -16.33 28.96 6.79
N LEU A 383 -17.15 29.80 7.43
CA LEU A 383 -18.53 29.47 7.80
C LEU A 383 -19.36 29.14 6.57
N TYR A 384 -19.18 29.91 5.49
CA TYR A 384 -19.85 29.69 4.21
C TYR A 384 -19.57 28.30 3.62
N GLU A 385 -18.32 27.81 3.73
CA GLU A 385 -17.98 26.46 3.26
C GLU A 385 -18.65 25.38 4.11
N TRP A 386 -18.72 25.56 5.43
CA TRP A 386 -19.45 24.66 6.34
C TRP A 386 -20.96 24.64 6.04
N GLU A 387 -21.56 25.80 5.76
CA GLU A 387 -22.95 25.90 5.33
C GLU A 387 -23.19 25.16 4.01
N LYS A 388 -22.27 25.28 3.05
CA LYS A 388 -22.35 24.57 1.76
C LYS A 388 -22.32 23.06 1.97
N VAL A 389 -21.40 22.57 2.79
CA VAL A 389 -21.32 21.13 3.16
C VAL A 389 -22.63 20.68 3.81
N SER A 390 -23.14 21.44 4.79
CA SER A 390 -24.39 21.13 5.48
C SER A 390 -25.61 21.11 4.56
N LYS A 391 -25.71 22.04 3.60
CA LYS A 391 -26.75 22.07 2.57
C LYS A 391 -26.69 20.86 1.65
N ASN A 392 -25.50 20.56 1.10
CA ASN A 392 -25.32 19.40 0.23
C ASN A 392 -25.63 18.08 0.96
N PHE A 393 -25.30 18.03 2.25
CA PHE A 393 -25.61 16.89 3.10
C PHE A 393 -27.12 16.68 3.27
N ASN A 394 -27.94 17.74 3.32
CA ASN A 394 -29.41 17.61 3.36
C ASN A 394 -29.97 16.97 2.08
N ILE A 395 -29.45 17.36 0.91
CA ILE A 395 -29.94 16.89 -0.39
C ILE A 395 -29.76 15.37 -0.53
N HIS A 396 -28.60 14.85 -0.12
CA HIS A 396 -28.29 13.41 -0.22
C HIS A 396 -29.05 12.53 0.80
N LEU A 397 -29.66 13.14 1.83
CA LEU A 397 -30.47 12.46 2.85
C LEU A 397 -31.96 12.43 2.50
N SER A 398 -32.47 13.41 1.75
CA SER A 398 -33.88 13.49 1.35
C SER A 398 -34.28 12.50 0.25
N GLU A 399 -33.32 11.92 -0.47
CA GLU A 399 -33.57 10.98 -1.58
C GLU A 399 -33.67 9.49 -1.14
N GLY A 400 -33.65 9.17 0.17
CA GLY A 400 -33.72 7.76 0.64
C GLY A 400 -34.20 7.55 2.08
N GLN A 401 -35.22 6.71 2.28
CA GLN A 401 -35.96 6.51 3.54
C GLN A 401 -35.36 5.49 4.54
N LEU A 402 -34.06 5.18 4.54
CA LEU A 402 -33.49 4.22 5.51
C LEU A 402 -32.20 4.73 6.17
N GLN A 403 -32.08 4.56 7.49
CA GLN A 403 -30.93 4.98 8.32
C GLN A 403 -29.56 4.48 7.80
N GLN A 404 -29.51 3.36 7.06
CA GLN A 404 -28.28 2.85 6.43
C GLN A 404 -27.82 3.68 5.20
N GLN A 405 -28.72 4.43 4.55
CA GLN A 405 -28.40 5.28 3.39
C GLN A 405 -27.78 6.62 3.79
N GLY A 406 -28.07 7.14 4.99
CA GLY A 406 -27.46 8.38 5.49
C GLY A 406 -25.94 8.31 5.66
N VAL A 407 -25.42 7.13 6.02
CA VAL A 407 -23.97 6.86 6.11
C VAL A 407 -23.32 6.88 4.73
N LEU A 408 -23.91 6.22 3.72
CA LEU A 408 -23.40 6.29 2.36
C LEU A 408 -23.46 7.72 1.79
N GLY A 409 -24.45 8.51 2.20
CA GLY A 409 -24.57 9.92 1.84
C GLY A 409 -23.36 10.76 2.29
N ILE A 410 -22.87 10.59 3.53
CA ILE A 410 -21.68 11.33 3.98
C ILE A 410 -20.40 10.85 3.30
N LEU A 411 -20.25 9.54 3.08
CA LEU A 411 -19.08 9.02 2.38
C LEU A 411 -19.04 9.55 0.93
N ALA A 412 -20.20 9.53 0.25
CA ALA A 412 -20.36 10.07 -1.11
C ALA A 412 -20.09 11.58 -1.17
N LEU A 413 -20.52 12.34 -0.16
CA LEU A 413 -20.25 13.77 -0.06
C LEU A 413 -18.74 14.05 -0.03
N SER A 414 -17.97 13.28 0.75
CA SER A 414 -16.52 13.41 0.80
C SER A 414 -15.85 13.10 -0.54
N TYR A 415 -16.38 12.14 -1.31
CA TYR A 415 -15.93 11.88 -2.68
C TYR A 415 -16.28 13.02 -3.65
N HIS A 416 -17.49 13.56 -3.58
CA HIS A 416 -17.94 14.64 -4.45
C HIS A 416 -17.14 15.94 -4.23
N ASP A 417 -16.75 16.22 -2.99
CA ASP A 417 -15.91 17.36 -2.61
C ASP A 417 -14.43 17.21 -3.01
N LEU A 418 -13.97 16.00 -3.38
CA LEU A 418 -12.58 15.83 -3.79
C LEU A 418 -12.23 16.73 -4.98
N PRO A 419 -11.03 17.32 -5.00
CA PRO A 419 -10.48 17.93 -6.20
C PRO A 419 -10.50 16.97 -7.38
N TYR A 420 -10.70 17.48 -8.60
CA TYR A 420 -10.88 16.64 -9.79
C TYR A 420 -9.72 15.66 -10.01
N TYR A 421 -8.48 16.06 -9.71
CA TYR A 421 -7.27 15.25 -9.86
C TYR A 421 -7.18 14.08 -8.86
N LEU A 422 -7.80 14.20 -7.68
CA LEU A 422 -7.85 13.12 -6.67
C LEU A 422 -8.94 12.09 -6.93
N LYS A 423 -10.02 12.44 -7.65
CA LYS A 423 -11.13 11.51 -7.91
C LYS A 423 -10.66 10.21 -8.60
N PRO A 424 -9.83 10.25 -9.68
CA PRO A 424 -9.28 9.04 -10.29
C PRO A 424 -8.38 8.24 -9.36
N CYS A 425 -7.57 8.93 -8.55
CA CYS A 425 -6.66 8.32 -7.58
C CYS A 425 -7.45 7.54 -6.52
N PHE A 426 -8.54 8.12 -6.00
CA PHE A 426 -9.45 7.47 -5.06
C PHE A 426 -10.21 6.29 -5.70
N LEU A 427 -10.82 6.47 -6.88
CA LEU A 427 -11.53 5.38 -7.57
C LEU A 427 -10.60 4.20 -7.90
N TYR A 428 -9.33 4.47 -8.20
CA TYR A 428 -8.33 3.44 -8.46
C TYR A 428 -8.12 2.49 -7.28
N LEU A 429 -8.35 2.95 -6.04
CA LEU A 429 -8.27 2.10 -4.85
C LEU A 429 -9.30 0.97 -4.86
N GLY A 430 -10.42 1.13 -5.57
CA GLY A 430 -11.44 0.09 -5.73
C GLY A 430 -10.93 -1.17 -6.44
N LEU A 431 -9.85 -1.08 -7.22
CA LEU A 431 -9.23 -2.23 -7.89
C LEU A 431 -8.55 -3.20 -6.91
N PHE A 432 -8.09 -2.70 -5.76
CA PHE A 432 -7.44 -3.54 -4.76
C PHE A 432 -8.49 -4.42 -4.07
N PRO A 433 -8.12 -5.65 -3.66
CA PRO A 433 -8.99 -6.46 -2.81
C PRO A 433 -9.35 -5.69 -1.55
N GLU A 434 -10.52 -5.98 -0.99
CA GLU A 434 -10.93 -5.36 0.27
C GLU A 434 -9.90 -5.70 1.37
N ASP A 435 -9.63 -4.72 2.22
CA ASP A 435 -8.60 -4.75 3.28
C ASP A 435 -7.15 -5.12 2.88
N PHE A 436 -6.85 -5.13 1.58
CA PHE A 436 -5.51 -5.31 1.10
C PHE A 436 -4.59 -4.22 1.67
N GLU A 437 -3.47 -4.63 2.28
CA GLU A 437 -2.50 -3.68 2.80
C GLU A 437 -1.69 -3.09 1.62
N ILE A 438 -2.10 -1.91 1.15
CA ILE A 438 -1.54 -1.29 -0.05
C ILE A 438 -0.19 -0.65 0.30
N SER A 439 0.87 -1.02 -0.43
CA SER A 439 2.16 -0.33 -0.37
C SER A 439 2.06 1.05 -1.00
N THR A 440 2.34 2.10 -0.23
CA THR A 440 2.38 3.50 -0.68
C THR A 440 3.28 3.67 -1.91
N SER A 441 4.47 3.07 -1.87
CA SER A 441 5.42 3.20 -2.98
C SER A 441 4.99 2.49 -4.26
N GLN A 442 4.16 1.45 -4.16
CA GLN A 442 3.62 0.76 -5.33
C GLN A 442 2.47 1.54 -5.92
N LEU A 443 1.53 1.98 -5.09
CA LEU A 443 0.40 2.80 -5.54
C LEU A 443 0.87 4.08 -6.25
N ILE A 444 1.83 4.80 -5.69
CA ILE A 444 2.40 6.01 -6.32
C ILE A 444 2.90 5.70 -7.73
N ARG A 445 3.66 4.59 -7.90
CA ARG A 445 4.15 4.18 -9.22
C ARG A 445 3.02 3.78 -10.17
N LEU A 446 1.95 3.19 -9.65
CA LEU A 446 0.75 2.88 -10.43
C LEU A 446 0.05 4.17 -10.88
N TRP A 447 -0.21 5.13 -9.99
CA TRP A 447 -0.82 6.43 -10.37
C TRP A 447 0.01 7.21 -11.39
N VAL A 448 1.34 7.20 -11.25
CA VAL A 448 2.25 7.79 -12.23
C VAL A 448 2.14 7.07 -13.59
N ALA A 449 2.10 5.74 -13.59
CA ALA A 449 1.98 4.94 -14.81
C ALA A 449 0.60 5.03 -15.48
N GLU A 450 -0.47 5.24 -14.71
CA GLU A 450 -1.79 5.60 -15.24
C GLU A 450 -1.77 6.93 -15.99
N GLY A 451 -0.88 7.84 -15.54
CA GLY A 451 -0.83 9.24 -15.98
C GLY A 451 -1.78 10.13 -15.18
N PHE A 452 -2.14 9.74 -13.95
CA PHE A 452 -2.94 10.59 -13.05
C PHE A 452 -2.13 11.76 -12.50
N VAL A 453 -0.80 11.66 -12.50
CA VAL A 453 0.09 12.67 -11.95
C VAL A 453 0.99 13.18 -13.06
N THR A 454 1.02 14.49 -13.29
CA THR A 454 1.88 15.13 -14.29
C THR A 454 2.71 16.25 -13.67
N LEU A 455 3.90 16.55 -14.22
CA LEU A 455 4.76 17.62 -13.68
C LEU A 455 4.14 19.01 -13.81
N GLN A 456 3.19 19.18 -14.72
CA GLN A 456 2.42 20.43 -14.87
C GLN A 456 1.52 20.70 -13.65
N ASP A 457 1.22 19.68 -12.84
CA ASP A 457 0.39 19.79 -11.64
C ASP A 457 1.16 20.33 -10.41
N GLU A 458 2.50 20.40 -10.44
CA GLU A 458 3.32 20.92 -9.32
C GLU A 458 3.49 22.45 -9.31
N GLY A 459 3.18 23.15 -10.40
CA GLY A 459 3.58 24.56 -10.58
C GLY A 459 5.10 24.72 -10.71
N GLU A 460 5.66 25.91 -10.44
CA GLU A 460 7.11 26.20 -10.48
C GLU A 460 7.93 25.56 -9.33
N GLY A 461 7.54 24.36 -8.87
CA GLY A 461 8.22 23.64 -7.79
C GLY A 461 9.25 22.61 -8.27
N GLU A 462 10.34 22.41 -7.53
CA GLU A 462 11.41 21.43 -7.80
C GLU A 462 11.06 19.97 -7.38
N GLY A 463 9.79 19.55 -7.50
CA GLY A 463 9.33 18.23 -7.08
C GLY A 463 9.47 17.13 -8.16
N THR A 464 9.08 15.90 -7.81
CA THR A 464 8.92 14.81 -8.79
C THR A 464 7.48 14.35 -8.81
N MET A 465 7.04 13.70 -9.89
CA MET A 465 5.69 13.10 -9.96
C MET A 465 5.45 12.14 -8.78
N GLU A 466 6.47 11.44 -8.30
CA GLU A 466 6.38 10.57 -7.14
C GLU A 466 6.22 11.35 -5.82
N ASP A 467 6.87 12.51 -5.68
CA ASP A 467 6.72 13.40 -4.51
C ASP A 467 5.32 14.06 -4.50
N LEU A 468 4.79 14.48 -5.67
CA LEU A 468 3.42 15.00 -5.80
C LEU A 468 2.37 13.93 -5.48
N ALA A 469 2.54 12.72 -6.00
CA ALA A 469 1.66 11.58 -5.70
C ALA A 469 1.66 11.21 -4.22
N GLU A 470 2.80 11.34 -3.53
CA GLU A 470 2.90 11.15 -2.07
C GLU A 470 2.04 12.18 -1.34
N LYS A 471 2.11 13.48 -1.72
CA LYS A 471 1.25 14.55 -1.16
C LYS A 471 -0.25 14.29 -1.40
N TRP A 472 -0.62 13.79 -2.58
CA TRP A 472 -2.00 13.44 -2.90
C TRP A 472 -2.54 12.29 -2.04
N LEU A 473 -1.71 11.27 -1.78
CA LEU A 473 -2.08 10.22 -0.83
C LEU A 473 -2.20 10.77 0.61
N GLU A 474 -1.28 11.65 1.01
CA GLU A 474 -1.35 12.33 2.30
C GLU A 474 -2.64 13.15 2.45
N GLU A 475 -3.15 13.77 1.38
CA GLU A 475 -4.46 14.44 1.40
C GLU A 475 -5.62 13.44 1.60
N LEU A 476 -5.63 12.28 0.93
CA LEU A 476 -6.66 11.26 1.15
C LEU A 476 -6.62 10.71 2.59
N ILE A 477 -5.43 10.59 3.18
CA ILE A 477 -5.24 10.22 4.59
C ILE A 477 -5.78 11.33 5.50
N PHE A 478 -5.45 12.59 5.22
CA PHE A 478 -5.90 13.76 5.97
C PHE A 478 -7.42 13.90 5.96
N ARG A 479 -8.06 13.64 4.81
CA ARG A 479 -9.52 13.59 4.65
C ARG A 479 -10.17 12.34 5.28
N CYS A 480 -9.39 11.48 5.95
CA CYS A 480 -9.82 10.24 6.57
C CYS A 480 -10.54 9.26 5.62
N MET A 481 -10.26 9.34 4.31
CA MET A 481 -10.84 8.44 3.31
C MET A 481 -10.09 7.11 3.21
N VAL A 482 -8.86 7.07 3.72
CA VAL A 482 -8.02 5.87 3.86
C VAL A 482 -7.37 5.84 5.24
N GLN A 483 -7.06 4.63 5.72
CA GLN A 483 -6.51 4.39 7.05
C GLN A 483 -5.02 4.04 6.96
N VAL A 484 -4.21 4.64 7.83
CA VAL A 484 -2.76 4.34 7.88
C VAL A 484 -2.55 2.94 8.43
N GLY A 485 -1.78 2.12 7.71
CA GLY A 485 -1.41 0.77 8.12
C GLY A 485 -0.11 0.77 8.92
N ARG A 486 1.03 0.72 8.23
CA ARG A 486 2.35 0.81 8.86
C ARG A 486 3.02 2.13 8.51
N ARG A 487 3.58 2.77 9.52
CA ARG A 487 4.55 3.85 9.35
C ARG A 487 5.96 3.28 9.28
N GLY A 488 6.77 3.88 8.42
CA GLY A 488 8.20 3.65 8.41
C GLY A 488 8.82 4.33 9.61
N SER A 489 10.07 3.98 9.88
CA SER A 489 10.84 4.57 10.98
C SER A 489 11.15 6.07 10.82
N ASN A 490 10.73 6.69 9.72
CA ASN A 490 10.80 8.14 9.52
C ASN A 490 9.40 8.77 9.53
N GLU A 491 8.46 8.12 10.22
CA GLU A 491 7.03 8.46 10.35
C GLU A 491 6.22 8.48 9.06
N ARG A 492 6.87 8.44 7.89
CA ARG A 492 6.21 8.33 6.59
C ARG A 492 5.42 7.04 6.48
N VAL A 493 4.22 7.13 5.92
CA VAL A 493 3.36 5.99 5.66
C VAL A 493 4.03 5.03 4.67
N LYS A 494 4.12 3.75 5.05
CA LYS A 494 4.65 2.67 4.20
C LYS A 494 3.53 1.89 3.56
N THR A 495 2.46 1.69 4.32
CA THR A 495 1.27 1.00 3.89
C THR A 495 0.03 1.65 4.47
N PHE A 496 -1.07 1.52 3.76
CA PHE A 496 -2.39 2.02 4.17
C PHE A 496 -3.47 1.04 3.69
N ARG A 497 -4.71 1.23 4.16
CA ARG A 497 -5.88 0.44 3.80
C ARG A 497 -7.04 1.36 3.47
N ILE A 498 -8.02 0.84 2.75
CA ILE A 498 -9.30 1.50 2.53
C ILE A 498 -10.35 0.78 3.37
N HIS A 499 -11.14 1.52 4.14
CA HIS A 499 -12.26 0.95 4.88
C HIS A 499 -13.31 0.43 3.89
N ASP A 500 -13.91 -0.71 4.18
CA ASP A 500 -14.93 -1.43 3.39
C ASP A 500 -15.99 -0.53 2.76
N LEU A 501 -16.73 0.21 3.59
CA LEU A 501 -17.76 1.14 3.11
C LEU A 501 -17.21 2.25 2.19
N MET A 502 -15.95 2.66 2.37
CA MET A 502 -15.27 3.59 1.45
C MET A 502 -14.88 2.91 0.14
N ARG A 503 -14.48 1.64 0.19
CA ARG A 503 -14.18 0.84 -1.00
C ARG A 503 -15.45 0.52 -1.79
N ASP A 504 -16.54 0.18 -1.12
CA ASP A 504 -17.86 -0.02 -1.72
C ASP A 504 -18.30 1.26 -2.44
N LEU A 505 -18.07 2.42 -1.83
CA LEU A 505 -18.26 3.70 -2.49
C LEU A 505 -17.33 3.87 -3.70
N CYS A 506 -16.03 3.56 -3.61
CA CYS A 506 -15.13 3.60 -4.76
C CYS A 506 -15.69 2.77 -5.93
N ILE A 507 -16.12 1.53 -5.66
CA ILE A 507 -16.62 0.62 -6.68
C ILE A 507 -17.94 1.14 -7.26
N LYS A 508 -18.86 1.59 -6.41
CA LYS A 508 -20.15 2.18 -6.84
C LYS A 508 -19.93 3.37 -7.77
N GLU A 509 -19.14 4.35 -7.33
CA GLU A 509 -18.83 5.55 -8.13
C GLU A 509 -18.06 5.19 -9.41
N ALA A 510 -17.13 4.23 -9.33
CA ALA A 510 -16.40 3.78 -10.49
C ALA A 510 -17.27 3.01 -11.50
N LYS A 511 -18.28 2.26 -11.06
CA LYS A 511 -19.27 1.61 -11.93
C LYS A 511 -20.16 2.63 -12.65
N VAL A 512 -20.63 3.65 -11.93
CA VAL A 512 -21.38 4.79 -12.53
C VAL A 512 -20.57 5.43 -13.66
N ASP A 513 -19.27 5.52 -13.47
CA ASP A 513 -18.34 6.12 -14.41
C ASP A 513 -17.74 5.14 -15.44
N SER A 514 -18.07 3.84 -15.39
CA SER A 514 -17.39 2.80 -16.20
C SER A 514 -15.86 2.89 -16.12
N PHE A 515 -15.33 3.24 -14.94
CA PHE A 515 -13.91 3.51 -14.72
C PHE A 515 -13.09 2.24 -14.52
N LEU A 516 -13.65 1.24 -13.84
CA LEU A 516 -13.01 -0.05 -13.53
C LEU A 516 -13.97 -1.24 -13.68
N GLU A 517 -13.40 -2.43 -13.78
CA GLU A 517 -14.06 -3.74 -13.70
C GLU A 517 -13.25 -4.64 -12.75
N ILE A 518 -13.94 -5.47 -11.95
CA ILE A 518 -13.31 -6.43 -11.03
C ILE A 518 -13.84 -7.83 -11.37
N LEU A 519 -12.94 -8.81 -11.45
CA LEU A 519 -13.24 -10.21 -11.74
C LEU A 519 -12.89 -11.09 -10.53
N HIS A 520 -13.77 -12.04 -10.18
CA HIS A 520 -13.64 -12.95 -9.04
C HIS A 520 -13.73 -14.43 -9.46
N ASP A 521 -13.12 -15.32 -8.69
CA ASP A 521 -13.14 -16.78 -8.93
C ASP A 521 -14.56 -17.37 -8.77
N GLY A 522 -14.96 -18.29 -9.65
CA GLY A 522 -16.27 -18.95 -9.59
C GLY A 522 -17.38 -18.51 -10.56
N GLY A 523 -17.07 -17.78 -11.63
CA GLY A 523 -17.94 -17.69 -12.83
C GLY A 523 -19.32 -17.03 -12.68
N HIS A 524 -19.72 -16.62 -11.48
CA HIS A 524 -20.86 -15.74 -11.30
C HIS A 524 -20.46 -14.34 -11.77
N MET A 525 -20.65 -14.07 -13.06
CA MET A 525 -21.01 -12.72 -13.48
C MET A 525 -22.09 -12.25 -12.51
N GLU A 526 -21.91 -11.08 -11.90
CA GLU A 526 -23.04 -10.30 -11.39
C GLU A 526 -24.14 -10.44 -12.45
N VAL A 527 -25.23 -11.13 -12.09
CA VAL A 527 -26.36 -11.32 -12.98
C VAL A 527 -26.69 -9.94 -13.51
N ALA A 528 -26.70 -9.82 -14.83
CA ALA A 528 -26.98 -8.60 -15.54
C ALA A 528 -28.36 -8.07 -15.07
N ASP A 529 -28.36 -7.21 -14.05
CA ASP A 529 -29.45 -6.29 -13.76
C ASP A 529 -29.52 -5.32 -14.94
N SER A 530 -30.25 -5.72 -15.98
CA SER A 530 -30.87 -4.93 -17.07
C SER A 530 -30.13 -3.70 -17.65
N PHE A 531 -28.82 -3.59 -17.51
CA PHE A 531 -27.95 -2.60 -18.16
C PHE A 531 -26.75 -3.31 -18.79
N SER A 532 -27.02 -4.22 -19.72
CA SER A 532 -26.04 -4.98 -20.51
C SER A 532 -25.19 -4.14 -21.47
N ILE A 533 -24.99 -2.84 -21.20
CA ILE A 533 -24.28 -1.89 -22.07
C ILE A 533 -22.92 -1.43 -21.49
N SER A 534 -22.60 -1.63 -20.19
CA SER A 534 -21.42 -0.99 -19.58
C SER A 534 -20.11 -1.80 -19.54
N VAL A 535 -20.13 -3.13 -19.72
CA VAL A 535 -18.91 -3.96 -19.72
C VAL A 535 -17.95 -3.58 -20.86
N ALA A 536 -18.45 -2.94 -21.92
CA ALA A 536 -17.68 -2.61 -23.12
C ALA A 536 -16.68 -1.44 -22.98
N LYS A 537 -16.74 -0.65 -21.89
CA LYS A 537 -15.97 0.61 -21.78
C LYS A 537 -15.06 0.75 -20.56
N ALA A 538 -15.04 -0.23 -19.65
CA ALA A 538 -14.08 -0.20 -18.54
C ALA A 538 -12.64 -0.16 -19.06
N ARG A 539 -11.82 0.72 -18.48
CA ARG A 539 -10.41 0.91 -18.88
C ARG A 539 -9.42 0.27 -17.93
N ARG A 540 -9.87 -0.21 -16.77
CA ARG A 540 -9.02 -0.81 -15.74
C ARG A 540 -9.67 -2.08 -15.25
N CYS A 541 -8.90 -3.14 -15.17
CA CYS A 541 -9.38 -4.44 -14.75
C CYS A 541 -8.53 -4.93 -13.57
N ALA A 542 -9.20 -5.38 -12.52
CA ALA A 542 -8.58 -6.16 -11.46
C ALA A 542 -9.09 -7.60 -11.52
N ILE A 543 -8.20 -8.55 -11.30
CA ILE A 543 -8.50 -9.97 -11.24
C ILE A 543 -8.13 -10.44 -9.85
N HIS A 544 -9.14 -10.80 -9.07
CA HIS A 544 -9.02 -11.40 -7.76
C HIS A 544 -9.26 -12.89 -7.95
N PHE A 545 -8.23 -13.70 -7.76
CA PHE A 545 -8.30 -15.12 -8.08
C PHE A 545 -7.72 -15.99 -6.96
N GLU A 546 -8.37 -17.12 -6.72
CA GLU A 546 -7.98 -18.11 -5.72
C GLU A 546 -7.17 -19.22 -6.38
N ASP A 547 -7.63 -19.72 -7.54
CA ASP A 547 -6.99 -20.78 -8.33
C ASP A 547 -6.79 -20.37 -9.81
N ASN A 548 -6.52 -21.34 -10.69
CA ASN A 548 -6.24 -21.15 -12.13
C ASN A 548 -7.46 -20.63 -12.91
N MET A 549 -7.82 -19.38 -12.70
CA MET A 549 -8.97 -18.67 -13.26
C MET A 549 -8.87 -18.42 -14.76
N ASN A 550 -9.62 -19.13 -15.60
CA ASN A 550 -9.61 -18.83 -17.03
C ASN A 550 -10.38 -17.55 -17.36
N VAL A 551 -9.68 -16.42 -17.40
CA VAL A 551 -10.28 -15.11 -17.69
C VAL A 551 -10.74 -15.07 -19.16
N PRO A 552 -12.02 -14.76 -19.45
CA PRO A 552 -12.55 -14.71 -20.80
C PRO A 552 -12.14 -13.39 -21.49
N TRP A 553 -10.86 -13.27 -21.81
CA TRP A 553 -10.29 -12.05 -22.41
C TRP A 553 -11.02 -11.60 -23.66
N ASP A 554 -11.52 -12.53 -24.48
CA ASP A 554 -12.21 -12.26 -25.74
C ASP A 554 -13.48 -11.41 -25.58
N GLN A 555 -14.13 -11.47 -24.43
CA GLN A 555 -15.34 -10.68 -24.14
C GLN A 555 -15.04 -9.27 -23.64
N ARG A 556 -13.77 -8.94 -23.37
CA ARG A 556 -13.37 -7.65 -22.77
C ARG A 556 -12.97 -6.60 -23.79
N SER A 557 -13.04 -5.33 -23.41
CA SER A 557 -12.69 -4.21 -24.29
C SER A 557 -11.20 -4.22 -24.63
N SER A 558 -10.85 -4.10 -25.92
CA SER A 558 -9.44 -3.94 -26.35
C SER A 558 -8.81 -2.63 -25.85
N HIS A 559 -9.60 -1.72 -25.26
CA HIS A 559 -9.19 -0.41 -24.76
C HIS A 559 -8.74 -0.42 -23.29
N LEU A 560 -8.56 -1.60 -22.68
CA LEU A 560 -7.97 -1.70 -21.34
C LEU A 560 -6.59 -1.01 -21.30
N ARG A 561 -6.44 -0.17 -20.29
CA ARG A 561 -5.21 0.55 -19.93
C ARG A 561 -4.49 -0.12 -18.77
N SER A 562 -5.20 -0.89 -17.96
CA SER A 562 -4.62 -1.46 -16.74
C SER A 562 -5.19 -2.83 -16.44
N ILE A 563 -4.30 -3.76 -16.11
CA ILE A 563 -4.65 -5.09 -15.62
C ILE A 563 -3.82 -5.36 -14.37
N LEU A 564 -4.50 -5.58 -13.24
CA LEU A 564 -3.89 -5.92 -11.96
C LEU A 564 -4.35 -7.32 -11.53
N PHE A 565 -3.39 -8.18 -11.21
CA PHE A 565 -3.62 -9.49 -10.66
C PHE A 565 -3.40 -9.49 -9.15
N PHE A 566 -4.40 -9.97 -8.42
CA PHE A 566 -4.33 -10.16 -6.99
C PHE A 566 -4.67 -11.60 -6.67
N LYS A 567 -3.68 -12.33 -6.18
CA LYS A 567 -3.88 -13.67 -5.66
C LYS A 567 -4.46 -13.58 -4.25
N THR A 568 -5.59 -14.23 -4.02
CA THR A 568 -6.30 -14.15 -2.72
C THR A 568 -5.95 -15.32 -1.79
N VAL A 569 -5.40 -16.43 -2.31
CA VAL A 569 -5.02 -17.67 -1.59
C VAL A 569 -3.61 -18.16 -1.97
N VAL A 570 -2.89 -18.82 -1.05
CA VAL A 570 -1.49 -19.28 -1.26
C VAL A 570 -1.44 -20.70 -1.86
N ASN A 571 -2.04 -20.91 -3.03
CA ASN A 571 -1.92 -22.18 -3.78
C ASN A 571 -0.87 -22.10 -4.89
N GLU A 572 -0.24 -23.21 -5.27
CA GLU A 572 0.66 -23.23 -6.43
C GLU A 572 -0.12 -23.04 -7.74
N ILE A 573 0.20 -21.98 -8.49
CA ILE A 573 -0.42 -21.71 -9.79
C ILE A 573 0.29 -22.55 -10.86
N ASN A 574 -0.48 -23.10 -11.80
CA ASN A 574 0.08 -23.82 -12.92
C ASN A 574 0.81 -22.85 -13.88
N ILE A 575 2.12 -23.03 -14.05
CA ILE A 575 2.97 -22.20 -14.94
C ILE A 575 2.42 -22.14 -16.38
N GLY A 576 1.85 -23.24 -16.87
CA GLY A 576 1.26 -23.31 -18.21
C GLY A 576 0.00 -22.47 -18.37
N PHE A 577 -0.74 -22.26 -17.28
CA PHE A 577 -1.91 -21.38 -17.27
C PHE A 577 -1.48 -19.90 -17.34
N ALA A 578 -0.51 -19.48 -16.52
CA ALA A 578 0.02 -18.12 -16.54
C ALA A 578 0.53 -17.70 -17.92
N LYS A 579 1.22 -18.62 -18.62
CA LYS A 579 1.69 -18.40 -20.00
C LYS A 579 0.54 -18.12 -20.99
N ARG A 580 -0.54 -18.90 -20.96
CA ARG A 580 -1.69 -18.70 -21.86
C ARG A 580 -2.36 -17.34 -21.65
N GLN A 581 -2.57 -16.97 -20.40
CA GLN A 581 -3.13 -15.65 -20.05
C GLN A 581 -2.25 -14.53 -20.60
N MET A 582 -0.92 -14.67 -20.50
CA MET A 582 0.00 -13.65 -20.99
C MET A 582 -0.02 -13.44 -22.49
N ILE A 583 -0.07 -14.52 -23.26
CA ILE A 583 -0.18 -14.46 -24.72
C ILE A 583 -1.49 -13.74 -25.11
N SER A 584 -2.61 -14.11 -24.48
CA SER A 584 -3.91 -13.48 -24.74
C SER A 584 -3.90 -11.99 -24.43
N ILE A 585 -3.35 -11.60 -23.27
CA ILE A 585 -3.22 -10.20 -22.87
C ILE A 585 -2.39 -9.41 -23.89
N CYS A 586 -1.19 -9.92 -24.19
CA CYS A 586 -0.26 -9.25 -25.10
C CYS A 586 -0.86 -9.11 -26.49
N ASN A 587 -1.60 -10.10 -26.98
CA ASN A 587 -2.21 -10.08 -28.30
C ASN A 587 -3.38 -9.09 -28.40
N LYS A 588 -4.22 -9.00 -27.36
CA LYS A 588 -5.45 -8.21 -27.41
C LYS A 588 -5.28 -6.75 -27.00
N PHE A 589 -4.61 -6.48 -25.88
CA PHE A 589 -4.69 -5.16 -25.23
C PHE A 589 -3.49 -4.27 -25.57
N LYS A 590 -3.42 -3.80 -26.81
CA LYS A 590 -2.28 -2.99 -27.31
C LYS A 590 -2.16 -1.60 -26.65
N LEU A 591 -3.20 -1.15 -25.95
CA LEU A 591 -3.27 0.17 -25.31
C LEU A 591 -2.89 0.16 -23.81
N LEU A 592 -2.45 -0.99 -23.27
CA LEU A 592 -2.06 -1.14 -21.87
C LEU A 592 -0.91 -0.20 -21.46
N ARG A 593 -1.08 0.41 -20.29
CA ARG A 593 -0.10 1.21 -19.55
C ARG A 593 0.38 0.50 -18.30
N VAL A 594 -0.50 -0.23 -17.63
CA VAL A 594 -0.19 -0.93 -16.38
C VAL A 594 -0.48 -2.42 -16.55
N LEU A 595 0.53 -3.24 -16.29
CA LEU A 595 0.40 -4.68 -16.16
C LEU A 595 1.11 -5.08 -14.87
N ASP A 596 0.35 -5.40 -13.83
CA ASP A 596 0.86 -5.93 -12.57
C ASP A 596 0.37 -7.37 -12.42
N LEU A 597 1.28 -8.34 -12.54
CA LEU A 597 0.92 -9.76 -12.50
C LEU A 597 0.80 -10.31 -11.09
N GLY A 598 0.97 -9.49 -10.04
CA GLY A 598 0.87 -9.94 -8.66
C GLY A 598 2.07 -10.82 -8.27
N GLY A 599 2.64 -10.56 -7.09
CA GLY A 599 3.86 -11.21 -6.60
C GLY A 599 3.72 -12.68 -6.23
N ASP A 600 2.92 -13.46 -6.94
CA ASP A 600 2.70 -14.88 -6.64
C ASP A 600 2.35 -15.70 -7.90
N ILE A 601 2.50 -15.13 -9.11
CA ILE A 601 2.34 -15.85 -10.38
C ILE A 601 3.73 -16.27 -10.89
N PRO A 602 4.09 -17.57 -10.84
CA PRO A 602 5.40 -18.03 -11.27
C PRO A 602 5.51 -18.01 -12.80
N PHE A 603 6.35 -17.14 -13.33
CA PHE A 603 6.78 -17.18 -14.72
C PHE A 603 8.22 -17.68 -14.83
N ARG A 604 8.45 -18.71 -15.67
CA ARG A 604 9.80 -19.12 -16.07
C ARG A 604 10.32 -18.39 -17.29
N ARG A 605 9.41 -17.90 -18.15
CA ARG A 605 9.78 -17.19 -19.37
C ARG A 605 8.71 -16.18 -19.75
N LEU A 606 9.14 -14.95 -20.05
CA LEU A 606 8.27 -13.92 -20.58
C LEU A 606 8.32 -13.98 -22.12
N ASP A 607 7.15 -14.09 -22.75
CA ASP A 607 7.05 -14.28 -24.19
C ASP A 607 7.41 -12.99 -24.96
N ARG A 608 7.85 -13.13 -26.23
CA ARG A 608 8.38 -11.99 -27.02
C ARG A 608 7.31 -10.94 -27.31
N GLU A 609 6.05 -11.33 -27.28
CA GLU A 609 4.84 -10.55 -27.51
C GLU A 609 4.70 -9.38 -26.53
N ILE A 610 5.34 -9.45 -25.34
CA ILE A 610 5.35 -8.34 -24.38
C ILE A 610 5.88 -7.05 -25.03
N GLY A 611 6.88 -7.17 -25.92
CA GLY A 611 7.45 -6.03 -26.64
C GLY A 611 6.50 -5.40 -27.67
N SER A 612 5.27 -5.92 -27.81
CA SER A 612 4.20 -5.28 -28.56
C SER A 612 3.41 -4.26 -27.73
N LEU A 613 3.48 -4.29 -26.41
CA LEU A 613 2.77 -3.36 -25.52
C LEU A 613 3.53 -2.03 -25.37
N ILE A 614 3.73 -1.29 -26.46
CA ILE A 614 4.63 -0.12 -26.47
C ILE A 614 4.18 1.02 -25.55
N HIS A 615 2.89 1.05 -25.19
CA HIS A 615 2.28 2.05 -24.30
C HIS A 615 2.50 1.74 -22.82
N LEU A 616 3.09 0.59 -22.51
CA LEU A 616 3.31 0.12 -21.15
C LEU A 616 4.26 1.06 -20.41
N ARG A 617 3.82 1.52 -19.23
CA ARG A 617 4.55 2.38 -18.29
C ARG A 617 4.92 1.66 -17.00
N PHE A 618 4.15 0.67 -16.58
CA PHE A 618 4.43 -0.18 -15.42
C PHE A 618 4.33 -1.66 -15.79
N LEU A 619 5.39 -2.41 -15.47
CA LEU A 619 5.43 -3.87 -15.58
C LEU A 619 5.83 -4.47 -14.22
N GLY A 620 4.88 -5.10 -13.54
CA GLY A 620 5.06 -5.81 -12.28
C GLY A 620 5.17 -7.31 -12.50
N LEU A 621 6.32 -7.87 -12.13
CA LEU A 621 6.70 -9.28 -12.31
C LEU A 621 7.27 -9.85 -10.99
N ARG A 622 6.79 -9.36 -9.85
CA ARG A 622 7.33 -9.74 -8.54
C ARG A 622 7.24 -11.25 -8.33
N ASP A 623 8.18 -11.79 -7.58
CA ASP A 623 8.22 -13.19 -7.13
C ASP A 623 8.18 -14.25 -8.25
N SER A 624 8.54 -13.84 -9.46
CA SER A 624 8.79 -14.74 -10.58
C SER A 624 10.24 -15.25 -10.54
N PHE A 625 10.40 -16.46 -10.00
CA PHE A 625 11.69 -17.14 -9.88
C PHE A 625 12.19 -17.63 -11.25
N GLU A 626 13.49 -17.48 -11.55
CA GLU A 626 14.12 -17.94 -12.81
C GLU A 626 13.50 -17.39 -14.12
N LEU A 627 12.90 -16.19 -14.09
CA LEU A 627 12.29 -15.60 -15.29
C LEU A 627 13.32 -15.17 -16.34
N GLU A 628 13.30 -15.81 -17.51
CA GLU A 628 14.01 -15.31 -18.69
C GLU A 628 13.29 -14.11 -19.32
N LEU A 629 14.00 -12.98 -19.41
CA LEU A 629 13.50 -11.75 -20.04
C LEU A 629 13.81 -11.74 -21.56
N PRO A 630 12.81 -11.49 -22.44
CA PRO A 630 13.02 -11.47 -23.87
C PRO A 630 13.69 -10.16 -24.34
N SER A 631 14.47 -10.23 -25.42
CA SER A 631 15.10 -9.05 -26.02
C SER A 631 14.08 -8.03 -26.57
N SER A 632 12.85 -8.46 -26.86
CA SER A 632 11.75 -7.59 -27.27
C SER A 632 11.31 -6.60 -26.19
N LEU A 633 11.69 -6.82 -24.92
CA LEU A 633 11.47 -5.89 -23.82
C LEU A 633 12.04 -4.49 -24.14
N GLY A 634 13.11 -4.40 -24.93
CA GLY A 634 13.67 -3.13 -25.41
C GLY A 634 12.76 -2.29 -26.30
N ASN A 635 11.62 -2.82 -26.73
CA ASN A 635 10.61 -2.06 -27.47
C ASN A 635 9.73 -1.21 -26.56
N LEU A 636 9.73 -1.47 -25.24
CA LEU A 636 8.95 -0.75 -24.23
C LEU A 636 9.61 0.59 -23.88
N ARG A 637 9.75 1.47 -24.88
CA ARG A 637 10.50 2.74 -24.74
C ARG A 637 9.86 3.72 -23.77
N GLY A 638 8.53 3.62 -23.57
CA GLY A 638 7.75 4.42 -22.62
C GLY A 638 7.69 3.85 -21.20
N LEU A 639 8.37 2.73 -20.92
CA LEU A 639 8.33 2.09 -19.61
C LEU A 639 8.97 2.98 -18.54
N GLN A 640 8.26 3.22 -17.43
CA GLN A 640 8.68 4.04 -16.30
C GLN A 640 9.08 3.18 -15.09
N THR A 641 8.42 2.04 -14.88
CA THR A 641 8.73 1.10 -13.81
C THR A 641 8.80 -0.33 -14.34
N LEU A 642 9.93 -1.00 -14.05
CA LEU A 642 10.08 -2.45 -14.17
C LEU A 642 10.31 -3.00 -12.75
N ASP A 643 9.33 -3.75 -12.23
CA ASP A 643 9.34 -4.27 -10.86
C ASP A 643 9.47 -5.79 -10.85
N PHE A 644 10.71 -6.28 -10.80
CA PHE A 644 11.05 -7.72 -10.79
C PHE A 644 11.65 -8.15 -9.44
N LYS A 645 11.15 -7.57 -8.34
CA LYS A 645 11.66 -7.83 -7.00
C LYS A 645 11.21 -9.21 -6.47
N LEU A 646 12.08 -9.91 -5.74
CA LEU A 646 11.72 -11.06 -4.88
C LEU A 646 11.53 -10.63 -3.42
N TYR A 647 10.53 -11.19 -2.72
CA TYR A 647 10.36 -10.98 -1.28
C TYR A 647 11.28 -11.86 -0.42
N ASP A 648 11.46 -13.13 -0.78
CA ASP A 648 12.30 -14.08 -0.03
C ASP A 648 13.55 -14.44 -0.85
N LEU A 649 14.72 -14.11 -0.30
CA LEU A 649 16.00 -14.48 -0.86
C LEU A 649 16.57 -15.68 -0.09
N PRO A 650 16.84 -16.82 -0.74
CA PRO A 650 17.78 -17.77 -0.18
C PRO A 650 19.15 -17.07 -0.12
N LEU A 651 19.82 -17.14 1.02
CA LEU A 651 21.23 -16.72 1.12
C LEU A 651 22.08 -17.71 0.31
N GLY A 652 23.15 -17.22 -0.32
CA GLY A 652 24.13 -18.04 -1.04
C GLY A 652 23.77 -18.42 -2.48
N VAL A 653 23.03 -17.57 -3.21
CA VAL A 653 22.65 -17.88 -4.60
C VAL A 653 23.40 -17.02 -5.62
N SER A 654 23.99 -17.70 -6.61
CA SER A 654 24.64 -17.09 -7.76
C SER A 654 23.61 -16.73 -8.86
N PRO A 655 23.89 -15.70 -9.68
CA PRO A 655 23.05 -15.38 -10.83
C PRO A 655 22.95 -16.57 -11.80
N ALA A 656 21.73 -16.91 -12.22
CA ALA A 656 21.47 -18.02 -13.14
C ALA A 656 21.03 -17.56 -14.54
N CYS A 657 20.38 -16.39 -14.64
CA CYS A 657 19.83 -15.89 -15.90
C CYS A 657 20.40 -14.51 -16.25
N LYS A 658 20.76 -14.25 -17.51
CA LYS A 658 21.28 -12.94 -17.93
C LYS A 658 20.17 -11.94 -18.18
N VAL A 659 20.37 -10.70 -17.73
CA VAL A 659 19.51 -9.58 -18.14
C VAL A 659 19.84 -9.21 -19.59
N PRO A 660 18.86 -9.14 -20.51
CA PRO A 660 19.14 -8.71 -21.87
C PRO A 660 19.57 -7.24 -21.90
N ASN A 661 20.61 -6.93 -22.69
CA ASN A 661 21.15 -5.58 -22.90
C ASN A 661 20.24 -4.70 -23.77
N VAL A 662 18.99 -4.58 -23.37
CA VAL A 662 17.92 -3.84 -24.05
C VAL A 662 17.25 -2.82 -23.13
N ILE A 663 17.51 -2.87 -21.82
CA ILE A 663 16.96 -1.93 -20.84
C ILE A 663 17.44 -0.50 -21.11
N CYS A 664 18.66 -0.30 -21.65
CA CYS A 664 19.14 1.01 -22.12
C CYS A 664 18.24 1.67 -23.18
N LYS A 665 17.35 0.93 -23.85
CA LYS A 665 16.41 1.51 -24.82
C LYS A 665 15.22 2.21 -24.13
N MET A 666 15.01 1.98 -22.83
CA MET A 666 13.89 2.51 -22.04
C MET A 666 14.24 3.85 -21.39
N LYS A 667 14.40 4.91 -22.20
CA LYS A 667 14.86 6.22 -21.70
C LYS A 667 13.93 6.88 -20.66
N GLN A 668 12.67 6.45 -20.61
CA GLN A 668 11.68 6.94 -19.65
C GLN A 668 11.70 6.20 -18.30
N LEU A 669 12.59 5.20 -18.14
CA LEU A 669 12.66 4.36 -16.96
C LEU A 669 13.12 5.17 -15.73
N ARG A 670 12.32 5.11 -14.66
CA ARG A 670 12.54 5.79 -13.38
C ARG A 670 12.82 4.80 -12.26
N HIS A 671 12.22 3.63 -12.31
CA HIS A 671 12.39 2.60 -11.29
C HIS A 671 12.69 1.25 -11.91
N LEU A 672 13.87 0.73 -11.58
CA LEU A 672 14.31 -0.61 -11.93
C LEU A 672 14.54 -1.41 -10.65
N TYR A 673 13.67 -2.40 -10.42
CA TYR A 673 13.87 -3.43 -9.43
C TYR A 673 14.19 -4.72 -10.15
N LEU A 674 15.37 -5.29 -9.88
CA LEU A 674 15.74 -6.59 -10.38
C LEU A 674 15.71 -7.62 -9.26
N ASN A 675 15.88 -8.86 -9.69
CA ASN A 675 16.04 -10.02 -8.86
C ASN A 675 17.54 -10.33 -8.81
N PRO A 676 18.17 -10.57 -7.65
CA PRO A 676 19.58 -10.95 -7.58
C PRO A 676 19.90 -12.32 -8.21
N PHE A 677 18.92 -13.09 -8.66
CA PHE A 677 19.18 -14.24 -9.53
C PHE A 677 19.53 -13.85 -10.98
N LEU A 678 19.36 -12.57 -11.35
CA LEU A 678 19.70 -12.08 -12.69
C LEU A 678 21.11 -11.49 -12.74
N ASP A 679 21.92 -11.96 -13.68
CA ASP A 679 23.21 -11.37 -13.99
C ASP A 679 23.01 -10.05 -14.74
N SER A 680 23.19 -8.96 -14.00
CA SER A 680 23.13 -7.58 -14.47
C SER A 680 24.51 -6.94 -14.65
N GLY A 681 25.62 -7.67 -14.44
CA GLY A 681 26.96 -7.08 -14.41
C GLY A 681 27.40 -6.45 -15.73
N HIS A 682 26.83 -6.92 -16.85
CA HIS A 682 27.13 -6.44 -18.20
C HIS A 682 26.06 -5.52 -18.80
N MET A 683 25.15 -5.00 -17.96
CA MET A 683 24.11 -4.08 -18.40
C MET A 683 24.69 -2.77 -18.95
N ARG A 684 23.93 -2.15 -19.85
CA ARG A 684 24.15 -0.76 -20.24
C ARG A 684 23.08 0.11 -19.60
N LEU A 685 23.51 1.14 -18.88
CA LEU A 685 22.64 2.10 -18.19
C LEU A 685 22.92 3.55 -18.65
N ASP A 686 23.85 3.76 -19.59
CA ASP A 686 24.33 5.06 -20.07
C ASP A 686 23.24 6.02 -20.56
N THR A 687 22.11 5.49 -20.97
CA THR A 687 20.99 6.24 -21.56
C THR A 687 19.86 6.53 -20.56
N LEU A 688 19.96 6.06 -19.32
CA LEU A 688 18.88 6.07 -18.32
C LEU A 688 19.00 7.23 -17.33
N SER A 689 19.12 8.46 -17.83
CA SER A 689 19.27 9.66 -17.00
C SER A 689 18.08 9.94 -16.07
N ASN A 690 16.88 9.45 -16.40
CA ASN A 690 15.67 9.62 -15.59
C ASN A 690 15.57 8.62 -14.41
N LEU A 691 16.55 7.72 -14.27
CA LEU A 691 16.47 6.64 -13.30
C LEU A 691 16.64 7.17 -11.87
N GLN A 692 15.61 6.96 -11.04
CA GLN A 692 15.57 7.38 -9.64
C GLN A 692 15.81 6.21 -8.68
N THR A 693 15.47 4.98 -9.08
CA THR A 693 15.66 3.77 -8.28
C THR A 693 16.33 2.69 -9.09
N LEU A 694 17.44 2.18 -8.55
CA LEU A 694 18.19 1.05 -9.06
C LEU A 694 18.33 0.05 -7.89
N TYR A 695 17.60 -1.05 -7.91
CA TYR A 695 17.44 -1.90 -6.73
C TYR A 695 17.67 -3.38 -7.03
N ASP A 696 18.47 -4.04 -6.19
CA ASP A 696 18.77 -5.48 -6.25
C ASP A 696 19.52 -5.89 -7.53
N ILE A 697 20.60 -5.17 -7.82
CA ILE A 697 21.40 -5.33 -9.05
C ILE A 697 22.82 -5.74 -8.72
N TRP A 698 23.38 -6.67 -9.50
CA TRP A 698 24.79 -7.04 -9.45
C TRP A 698 25.68 -5.97 -10.07
N ALA A 699 26.72 -5.64 -9.30
CA ALA A 699 27.85 -4.85 -9.71
C ALA A 699 28.57 -5.48 -10.90
N GLY A 700 29.16 -4.63 -11.74
CA GLY A 700 29.91 -5.05 -12.90
C GLY A 700 30.33 -3.86 -13.74
N SER A 701 30.54 -4.08 -15.04
CA SER A 701 31.12 -3.10 -15.98
C SER A 701 30.36 -1.76 -16.11
N TRP A 702 29.07 -1.72 -15.72
CA TRP A 702 28.26 -0.50 -15.75
C TRP A 702 28.64 0.49 -14.64
N ILE A 703 29.27 0.04 -13.55
CA ILE A 703 29.71 0.91 -12.45
C ILE A 703 30.73 1.93 -12.96
N GLU A 704 31.75 1.46 -13.67
CA GLU A 704 32.81 2.33 -14.17
C GLU A 704 32.35 3.20 -15.36
N LYS A 705 31.44 2.70 -16.19
CA LYS A 705 31.09 3.32 -17.48
C LYS A 705 29.85 4.22 -17.43
N ASP A 706 28.88 3.89 -16.58
CA ASP A 706 27.52 4.40 -16.68
C ASP A 706 27.02 5.05 -15.38
N LEU A 707 27.55 4.68 -14.21
CA LEU A 707 27.07 5.19 -12.92
C LEU A 707 27.11 6.72 -12.81
N SER A 708 28.15 7.37 -13.34
CA SER A 708 28.28 8.83 -13.35
C SER A 708 27.21 9.55 -14.16
N LYS A 709 26.54 8.85 -15.09
CA LYS A 709 25.45 9.39 -15.92
C LYS A 709 24.09 9.30 -15.22
N LEU A 710 23.99 8.56 -14.12
CA LEU A 710 22.74 8.32 -13.39
C LEU A 710 22.48 9.41 -12.33
N ILE A 711 22.40 10.65 -12.80
CA ILE A 711 22.37 11.87 -11.97
C ILE A 711 21.12 12.01 -11.09
N ASN A 712 20.02 11.32 -11.43
CA ASN A 712 18.74 11.41 -10.72
C ASN A 712 18.51 10.28 -9.71
N ILE A 713 19.49 9.40 -9.48
CA ILE A 713 19.33 8.28 -8.55
C ILE A 713 19.10 8.82 -7.13
N ARG A 714 18.04 8.32 -6.50
CA ARG A 714 17.67 8.60 -5.11
C ARG A 714 17.77 7.36 -4.24
N LYS A 715 17.65 6.17 -4.84
CA LYS A 715 17.66 4.89 -4.13
C LYS A 715 18.49 3.86 -4.89
N LEU A 716 19.54 3.37 -4.24
CA LEU A 716 20.46 2.40 -4.82
C LEU A 716 20.58 1.16 -3.94
N LYS A 717 20.39 -0.05 -4.50
CA LYS A 717 20.72 -1.32 -3.87
C LYS A 717 21.55 -2.20 -4.79
N ILE A 718 22.81 -2.44 -4.42
CA ILE A 718 23.79 -3.19 -5.22
C ILE A 718 24.25 -4.43 -4.47
N TRP A 719 24.47 -5.51 -5.22
CA TRP A 719 25.18 -6.73 -4.83
C TRP A 719 26.56 -6.73 -5.48
N SER A 720 27.62 -6.96 -4.72
CA SER A 720 28.98 -7.07 -5.28
C SER A 720 29.78 -8.14 -4.56
N THR A 721 30.70 -8.75 -5.30
CA THR A 721 31.71 -9.72 -4.83
C THR A 721 33.13 -9.18 -4.95
N GLU A 722 33.32 -7.99 -5.52
CA GLU A 722 34.62 -7.41 -5.82
C GLU A 722 34.82 -6.09 -5.08
N ARG A 723 35.83 -6.01 -4.20
CA ARG A 723 36.15 -4.82 -3.41
C ARG A 723 36.32 -3.55 -4.26
N LYS A 724 37.02 -3.65 -5.40
CA LYS A 724 37.26 -2.51 -6.31
C LYS A 724 35.96 -1.90 -6.85
N GLN A 725 34.97 -2.75 -7.19
CA GLN A 725 33.67 -2.27 -7.66
C GLN A 725 32.93 -1.51 -6.57
N VAL A 726 33.01 -1.99 -5.32
CA VAL A 726 32.44 -1.28 -4.16
C VAL A 726 33.10 0.09 -4.01
N GLU A 727 34.43 0.16 -4.07
CA GLU A 727 35.20 1.40 -3.93
C GLU A 727 34.81 2.43 -4.99
N THR A 728 34.77 2.02 -6.27
CA THR A 728 34.33 2.90 -7.37
C THR A 728 32.90 3.40 -7.16
N VAL A 729 31.99 2.53 -6.69
CA VAL A 729 30.64 2.97 -6.33
C VAL A 729 30.75 4.04 -5.27
N LEU A 730 31.40 3.79 -4.13
CA LEU A 730 31.50 4.72 -2.99
C LEU A 730 32.09 6.08 -3.39
N GLU A 731 33.14 6.10 -4.21
CA GLU A 731 33.76 7.34 -4.71
C GLU A 731 32.81 8.16 -5.59
N SER A 732 31.97 7.48 -6.39
CA SER A 732 31.01 8.13 -7.28
C SER A 732 29.74 8.64 -6.60
N LEU A 733 29.52 8.38 -5.29
CA LEU A 733 28.27 8.69 -4.58
C LEU A 733 28.05 10.15 -4.19
N ILE A 734 28.78 11.10 -4.78
CA ILE A 734 28.65 12.54 -4.48
C ILE A 734 27.33 13.14 -5.02
N LEU A 735 26.55 12.36 -5.78
CA LEU A 735 25.37 12.77 -6.57
C LEU A 735 24.04 13.00 -5.80
N GLY A 736 24.04 13.26 -4.49
CA GLY A 736 22.80 13.64 -3.77
C GLY A 736 21.83 12.49 -3.44
N LEU A 737 22.34 11.27 -3.21
CA LEU A 737 21.55 10.09 -2.84
C LEU A 737 20.73 10.28 -1.54
N LYS A 738 19.44 9.90 -1.56
CA LYS A 738 18.55 9.89 -0.38
C LYS A 738 18.55 8.53 0.35
N SER A 739 18.96 7.44 -0.31
CA SER A 739 18.97 6.10 0.28
C SER A 739 19.95 5.19 -0.45
N LEU A 740 20.84 4.56 0.33
CA LEU A 740 21.82 3.60 -0.17
C LEU A 740 21.73 2.29 0.62
N SER A 741 21.77 1.18 -0.10
CA SER A 741 21.88 -0.16 0.47
C SER A 741 22.98 -0.87 -0.30
N PHE A 742 24.07 -1.21 0.36
CA PHE A 742 25.14 -1.98 -0.24
C PHE A 742 25.14 -3.38 0.36
N ILE A 743 25.08 -4.40 -0.49
CA ILE A 743 25.28 -5.79 -0.09
C ILE A 743 26.58 -6.27 -0.73
N PHE A 744 27.54 -6.58 0.12
CA PHE A 744 28.82 -7.14 -0.27
C PHE A 744 28.86 -8.58 0.19
N SER A 745 28.94 -9.52 -0.76
CA SER A 745 29.02 -10.95 -0.47
C SER A 745 30.36 -11.47 -0.97
N ASN A 746 31.16 -11.99 -0.04
CA ASN A 746 32.52 -12.48 -0.31
C ASN A 746 32.62 -14.01 -0.28
N GLU A 747 31.52 -14.73 -0.53
CA GLU A 747 31.54 -16.21 -0.55
C GLU A 747 32.57 -16.81 -1.52
N PHE A 748 33.07 -16.00 -2.48
CA PHE A 748 33.99 -16.46 -3.55
C PHE A 748 35.27 -15.62 -3.74
N SER A 749 35.56 -14.61 -2.90
CA SER A 749 36.73 -13.72 -3.08
C SER A 749 37.82 -13.93 -2.01
N SER A 750 39.09 -13.75 -2.39
CA SER A 750 40.24 -13.89 -1.48
C SER A 750 40.43 -12.68 -0.55
N ASP A 751 39.90 -11.50 -0.91
CA ASP A 751 39.96 -10.27 -0.13
C ASP A 751 38.61 -10.06 0.60
N LYS A 752 38.62 -10.28 1.91
CA LYS A 752 37.41 -10.57 2.69
C LYS A 752 36.67 -9.33 3.20
N THR A 753 37.06 -8.11 2.85
CA THR A 753 36.61 -6.90 3.57
C THR A 753 36.15 -5.76 2.66
N PHE A 754 35.23 -4.94 3.19
CA PHE A 754 34.77 -3.70 2.56
C PHE A 754 35.95 -2.74 2.34
N PRO A 755 35.92 -1.93 1.27
CA PRO A 755 36.87 -0.81 1.11
C PRO A 755 36.62 0.30 2.13
N ASP A 756 37.49 1.31 2.15
CA ASP A 756 37.36 2.48 3.01
C ASP A 756 36.00 3.18 2.80
N LEU A 757 35.27 3.38 3.89
CA LEU A 757 33.93 3.98 3.89
C LEU A 757 33.97 5.52 3.95
N LYS A 758 35.14 6.16 4.18
CA LYS A 758 35.29 7.62 4.22
C LYS A 758 34.66 8.39 3.05
N PRO A 759 34.67 7.90 1.78
CA PRO A 759 34.00 8.60 0.69
C PRO A 759 32.50 8.84 0.95
N ILE A 760 31.84 7.97 1.73
CA ILE A 760 30.43 8.08 2.06
C ILE A 760 30.15 9.35 2.87
N CYS A 761 31.07 9.82 3.73
CA CYS A 761 30.90 11.05 4.53
C CYS A 761 30.49 12.28 3.71
N ARG A 762 30.86 12.33 2.43
CA ARG A 762 30.58 13.44 1.51
C ARG A 762 29.13 13.46 0.98
N CYS A 763 28.30 12.49 1.37
CA CYS A 763 26.90 12.44 0.95
C CYS A 763 26.04 13.51 1.66
N ASN A 764 25.70 14.58 0.94
CA ASN A 764 24.98 15.74 1.51
C ASN A 764 23.46 15.55 1.71
N GLY A 765 22.86 14.45 1.23
CA GLY A 765 21.43 14.15 1.36
C GLY A 765 21.05 13.39 2.64
N ARG A 766 19.79 13.50 3.11
CA ARG A 766 19.26 12.67 4.21
C ARG A 766 19.50 11.19 3.89
N SER A 767 20.45 10.57 4.58
CA SER A 767 20.97 9.28 4.17
C SER A 767 20.35 8.15 5.00
N LYS A 768 20.04 7.05 4.31
CA LYS A 768 19.77 5.74 4.91
C LYS A 768 20.83 4.80 4.37
N LEU A 769 21.57 4.15 5.24
CA LEU A 769 22.65 3.25 4.87
C LEU A 769 22.38 1.85 5.39
N ARG A 770 22.57 0.85 4.53
CA ARG A 770 22.57 -0.55 4.91
C ARG A 770 23.82 -1.18 4.33
N LEU A 771 24.67 -1.75 5.17
CA LEU A 771 25.89 -2.45 4.76
C LEU A 771 25.77 -3.90 5.22
N TYR A 772 26.06 -4.82 4.31
CA TYR A 772 26.12 -6.25 4.58
C TYR A 772 27.49 -6.77 4.15
N GLY A 773 28.26 -7.36 5.06
CA GLY A 773 29.62 -7.89 4.84
C GLY A 773 30.67 -7.23 5.75
N ARG A 774 31.86 -7.82 5.84
CA ARG A 774 32.92 -7.49 6.81
C ARG A 774 33.55 -6.11 6.57
N ILE A 775 33.62 -5.25 7.59
CA ILE A 775 34.22 -3.91 7.51
C ILE A 775 35.49 -3.87 8.37
N GLU A 776 36.61 -3.43 7.82
CA GLU A 776 37.83 -3.26 8.63
C GLU A 776 37.81 -1.93 9.38
N ASN A 777 38.21 -1.98 10.66
CA ASN A 777 38.53 -0.81 11.48
C ASN A 777 37.47 0.30 11.43
N LEU A 778 36.20 -0.04 11.68
CA LEU A 778 35.14 0.98 11.75
C LEU A 778 35.46 2.06 12.79
N VAL A 779 36.14 1.67 13.88
CA VAL A 779 36.45 2.47 15.07
C VAL A 779 37.74 3.32 14.94
N ALA A 780 38.29 3.48 13.73
CA ALA A 780 39.47 4.34 13.51
C ALA A 780 39.17 5.85 13.73
N GLU A 781 40.21 6.68 13.92
CA GLU A 781 40.19 8.09 14.40
C GLU A 781 39.26 9.09 13.68
N ASN A 782 38.56 8.71 12.61
CA ASN A 782 37.61 9.57 11.90
C ASN A 782 36.32 8.83 11.58
N ASN A 783 35.17 9.38 12.01
CA ASN A 783 33.84 8.83 11.73
C ASN A 783 33.60 8.70 10.21
N PRO A 784 33.40 7.46 9.68
CA PRO A 784 33.25 7.23 8.25
C PRO A 784 31.82 7.43 7.73
N PHE A 785 30.90 7.92 8.56
CA PHE A 785 29.50 8.09 8.21
C PHE A 785 29.07 9.56 8.04
N PRO A 786 28.07 9.84 7.19
CA PRO A 786 27.49 11.19 7.05
C PRO A 786 26.81 11.68 8.32
N LEU A 787 27.02 12.95 8.69
CA LEU A 787 26.37 13.57 9.85
C LEU A 787 24.84 13.69 9.72
N ASN A 788 24.31 13.65 8.49
CA ASN A 788 22.88 13.68 8.19
C ASN A 788 22.24 12.27 8.12
N LEU A 789 22.97 11.22 8.51
CA LEU A 789 22.51 9.84 8.49
C LEU A 789 21.38 9.64 9.51
N THR A 790 20.22 9.20 9.02
CA THR A 790 19.02 8.99 9.85
C THR A 790 18.78 7.52 10.20
N LYS A 791 19.32 6.61 9.39
CA LYS A 791 19.18 5.17 9.58
C LYS A 791 20.45 4.45 9.15
N LEU A 792 20.97 3.63 10.05
CA LEU A 792 22.07 2.73 9.79
C LEU A 792 21.65 1.29 10.06
N ARG A 793 22.00 0.38 9.14
CA ARG A 793 21.96 -1.06 9.37
C ARG A 793 23.31 -1.66 9.03
N LEU A 794 23.90 -2.35 9.98
CA LEU A 794 25.10 -3.14 9.80
C LEU A 794 24.75 -4.61 9.96
N ASN A 795 25.15 -5.44 9.01
CA ASN A 795 25.02 -6.88 9.05
C ASN A 795 26.36 -7.48 8.61
N ASP A 796 26.80 -8.51 9.32
CA ASP A 796 28.03 -9.25 9.06
C ASP A 796 29.29 -8.36 8.96
N SER A 797 29.27 -7.20 9.64
CA SER A 797 30.40 -6.27 9.67
C SER A 797 31.58 -6.78 10.49
N GLN A 798 31.37 -7.74 11.39
CA GLN A 798 32.41 -8.42 12.18
C GLN A 798 33.32 -7.45 12.96
N GLN A 799 32.74 -6.45 13.62
CA GLN A 799 33.50 -5.51 14.44
C GLN A 799 33.95 -6.17 15.75
N GLU A 800 35.26 -6.17 16.01
CA GLU A 800 35.83 -6.64 17.28
C GLU A 800 35.78 -5.57 18.36
N GLN A 801 36.07 -4.32 17.99
CA GLN A 801 35.95 -3.14 18.85
C GLN A 801 34.50 -2.66 18.89
N ASP A 802 34.12 -2.02 20.00
CA ASP A 802 32.76 -1.54 20.20
C ASP A 802 32.38 -0.48 19.15
N PRO A 803 31.42 -0.77 18.24
CA PRO A 803 31.01 0.19 17.23
C PRO A 803 30.27 1.39 17.84
N MET A 804 29.73 1.28 19.05
CA MET A 804 28.96 2.36 19.68
C MET A 804 29.79 3.62 19.89
N ALA A 805 31.10 3.48 20.17
CA ALA A 805 32.03 4.60 20.37
C ALA A 805 32.03 5.63 19.22
N ILE A 806 31.75 5.20 17.99
CA ILE A 806 31.61 6.11 16.84
C ILE A 806 30.16 6.38 16.50
N LEU A 807 29.31 5.36 16.56
CA LEU A 807 27.91 5.48 16.16
C LEU A 807 27.11 6.43 17.05
N GLU A 808 27.49 6.54 18.33
CA GLU A 808 26.83 7.43 19.29
C GLU A 808 27.00 8.92 18.97
N ASN A 809 28.03 9.26 18.21
CA ASN A 809 28.34 10.64 17.82
C ASN A 809 27.57 11.11 16.57
N LEU A 810 26.67 10.28 16.02
CA LEU A 810 25.87 10.64 14.84
C LEU A 810 24.65 11.49 15.25
N PRO A 811 24.62 12.80 14.92
CA PRO A 811 23.71 13.75 15.56
C PRO A 811 22.23 13.58 15.14
N ARG A 812 21.98 12.97 13.97
CA ARG A 812 20.64 12.78 13.38
C ARG A 812 20.22 11.33 13.28
N LEU A 813 20.98 10.40 13.88
CA LEU A 813 20.70 8.97 13.79
C LEU A 813 19.47 8.63 14.63
N LYS A 814 18.39 8.27 13.94
CA LYS A 814 17.12 7.86 14.55
C LYS A 814 16.98 6.34 14.67
N ILE A 815 17.57 5.59 13.74
CA ILE A 815 17.48 4.13 13.73
C ILE A 815 18.84 3.50 13.60
N LEU A 816 19.17 2.64 14.56
CA LEU A 816 20.34 1.78 14.51
C LEU A 816 19.90 0.32 14.53
N LEU A 817 20.34 -0.45 13.53
CA LEU A 817 20.11 -1.89 13.43
C LEU A 817 21.46 -2.61 13.35
N LEU A 818 21.84 -3.30 14.41
CA LEU A 818 22.98 -4.21 14.45
C LEU A 818 22.47 -5.64 14.26
N GLY A 819 22.69 -6.20 13.07
CA GLY A 819 22.23 -7.53 12.68
C GLY A 819 23.30 -8.61 12.84
N SER A 820 23.03 -9.78 12.29
CA SER A 820 23.87 -10.97 12.43
C SER A 820 25.35 -10.68 12.25
N ASN A 821 26.19 -11.07 13.22
CA ASN A 821 27.64 -10.90 13.21
C ASN A 821 28.13 -9.45 12.93
N SER A 822 27.32 -8.41 13.17
CA SER A 822 27.80 -7.04 12.98
C SER A 822 28.84 -6.64 14.03
N PHE A 823 28.73 -7.21 15.23
CA PHE A 823 29.67 -7.08 16.34
C PHE A 823 30.01 -8.48 16.86
N ILE A 824 31.30 -8.76 17.00
CA ILE A 824 31.86 -10.04 17.48
C ILE A 824 32.72 -9.84 18.75
N GLY A 825 32.74 -8.62 19.31
CA GLY A 825 33.29 -8.37 20.63
C GLY A 825 32.31 -8.76 21.74
N LYS A 826 32.78 -8.61 22.98
CA LYS A 826 32.06 -9.07 24.18
C LYS A 826 31.26 -8.00 24.89
N GLU A 827 31.67 -6.74 24.75
CA GLU A 827 31.13 -5.62 25.51
C GLU A 827 30.80 -4.45 24.59
N MET A 828 29.62 -3.86 24.77
CA MET A 828 29.25 -2.58 24.15
C MET A 828 28.87 -1.56 25.23
N VAL A 829 29.26 -0.31 25.02
CA VAL A 829 29.02 0.81 25.92
C VAL A 829 28.34 1.94 25.15
N CYS A 830 27.25 2.49 25.70
CA CYS A 830 26.67 3.74 25.23
C CYS A 830 26.95 4.82 26.26
N SER A 831 27.76 5.81 25.90
CA SER A 831 28.28 6.83 26.80
C SER A 831 27.23 7.87 27.16
N THR A 832 27.47 8.59 28.25
CA THR A 832 26.67 9.74 28.68
C THR A 832 26.57 10.77 27.56
N ARG A 833 25.36 11.22 27.22
CA ARG A 833 25.04 12.09 26.05
C ARG A 833 25.28 11.46 24.67
N GLY A 834 25.68 10.19 24.61
CA GLY A 834 25.76 9.40 23.39
C GLY A 834 24.37 9.16 22.80
N PHE A 835 24.30 9.14 21.47
CA PHE A 835 23.07 9.00 20.68
C PHE A 835 21.99 10.04 21.06
N PRO A 836 22.02 11.26 20.51
CA PRO A 836 21.08 12.31 20.93
C PRO A 836 19.63 12.10 20.46
N GLN A 837 19.42 11.44 19.30
CA GLN A 837 18.10 11.29 18.66
C GLN A 837 17.66 9.85 18.31
N PRO A 838 18.17 8.75 18.91
CA PRO A 838 17.75 7.41 18.54
C PRO A 838 16.30 7.23 18.94
N GLU A 839 15.47 6.76 18.02
CA GLU A 839 14.07 6.39 18.28
C GLU A 839 13.92 4.87 18.30
N LEU A 840 14.76 4.13 17.55
CA LEU A 840 14.74 2.67 17.48
C LEU A 840 16.16 2.08 17.50
N LEU A 841 16.39 1.15 18.42
CA LEU A 841 17.59 0.31 18.48
C LEU A 841 17.22 -1.17 18.32
N MET A 842 17.90 -1.87 17.42
CA MET A 842 17.80 -3.32 17.27
C MET A 842 19.16 -3.99 17.37
N LEU A 843 19.27 -4.95 18.28
CA LEU A 843 20.41 -5.86 18.41
C LEU A 843 19.92 -7.27 18.03
N SER A 844 20.45 -7.85 16.97
CA SER A 844 19.94 -9.10 16.42
C SER A 844 21.07 -10.04 16.02
N VAL A 845 21.11 -11.23 16.61
CA VAL A 845 22.08 -12.30 16.29
C VAL A 845 23.52 -11.82 16.52
N LEU A 846 23.77 -11.17 17.66
CA LEU A 846 25.11 -10.81 18.13
C LEU A 846 25.62 -11.93 19.05
N GLY A 847 26.27 -12.93 18.45
CA GLY A 847 26.58 -14.21 19.10
C GLY A 847 27.59 -14.11 20.25
N GLU A 848 28.53 -13.16 20.17
CA GLU A 848 29.62 -13.01 21.14
C GLU A 848 29.37 -11.94 22.22
N LEU A 849 28.30 -11.15 22.07
CA LEU A 849 27.97 -10.09 23.02
C LEU A 849 27.59 -10.69 24.38
N GLU A 850 28.38 -10.41 25.40
CA GLU A 850 28.17 -10.88 26.78
C GLU A 850 27.58 -9.77 27.67
N GLU A 851 28.04 -8.53 27.49
CA GLU A 851 27.69 -7.37 28.32
C GLU A 851 27.30 -6.15 27.47
N TRP A 852 26.23 -5.47 27.87
CA TRP A 852 25.82 -4.20 27.28
C TRP A 852 25.60 -3.17 28.38
N ARG A 853 26.41 -2.09 28.38
CA ARG A 853 26.35 -0.99 29.33
C ARG A 853 25.75 0.24 28.68
N VAL A 854 24.88 0.92 29.42
CA VAL A 854 24.27 2.19 29.02
C VAL A 854 24.46 3.13 30.20
N GLU A 855 25.16 4.23 29.99
CA GLU A 855 25.37 5.24 31.01
C GLU A 855 24.14 6.14 31.18
N GLU A 856 24.03 6.78 32.35
CA GLU A 856 22.94 7.72 32.63
C GLU A 856 22.97 8.91 31.65
N GLY A 857 21.82 9.21 31.03
CA GLY A 857 21.71 10.27 30.03
C GLY A 857 22.10 9.87 28.60
N ALA A 858 22.44 8.60 28.35
CA ALA A 858 22.55 8.06 26.99
C ALA A 858 21.17 7.84 26.35
N MET A 859 21.07 7.97 25.02
CA MET A 859 19.87 7.64 24.23
C MET A 859 18.54 8.29 24.74
N PRO A 860 18.48 9.61 25.00
CA PRO A 860 17.33 10.25 25.65
C PRO A 860 16.02 10.15 24.86
N SER A 861 16.08 9.90 23.55
CA SER A 861 14.90 9.85 22.66
C SER A 861 14.39 8.44 22.34
N LEU A 862 14.98 7.39 22.92
CA LEU A 862 14.73 6.01 22.51
C LEU A 862 13.31 5.56 22.85
N ARG A 863 12.54 5.16 21.84
CA ARG A 863 11.13 4.72 21.98
C ARG A 863 10.92 3.23 21.80
N HIS A 864 11.75 2.58 20.99
CA HIS A 864 11.63 1.16 20.68
C HIS A 864 12.97 0.44 20.79
N LEU A 865 13.03 -0.57 21.65
CA LEU A 865 14.17 -1.46 21.81
C LEU A 865 13.81 -2.87 21.38
N ASN A 866 14.70 -3.53 20.63
CA ASN A 866 14.49 -4.89 20.18
C ASN A 866 15.77 -5.72 20.26
N ILE A 867 15.77 -6.76 21.09
CA ILE A 867 16.90 -7.67 21.26
C ILE A 867 16.48 -9.06 20.78
N ARG A 868 17.23 -9.62 19.83
CA ARG A 868 16.90 -10.89 19.18
C ARG A 868 18.09 -11.83 19.11
N TYR A 869 17.92 -13.07 19.55
CA TYR A 869 18.90 -14.15 19.34
C TYR A 869 20.35 -13.79 19.77
N CYS A 870 20.54 -12.97 20.81
CA CYS A 870 21.84 -12.64 21.39
C CYS A 870 22.14 -13.63 22.53
N GLN A 871 22.61 -14.83 22.19
CA GLN A 871 22.61 -15.98 23.11
C GLN A 871 23.54 -15.84 24.32
N LYS A 872 24.59 -15.02 24.25
CA LYS A 872 25.54 -14.82 25.35
C LYS A 872 25.26 -13.59 26.22
N LEU A 873 24.31 -12.75 25.82
CA LEU A 873 24.00 -11.51 26.55
C LEU A 873 23.36 -11.87 27.89
N ARG A 874 24.02 -11.51 28.99
CA ARG A 874 23.66 -12.01 30.33
C ARG A 874 22.47 -11.28 30.96
N MET A 875 22.38 -9.98 30.73
CA MET A 875 21.42 -9.09 31.40
C MET A 875 21.20 -7.81 30.61
N VAL A 876 20.16 -7.05 30.96
CA VAL A 876 19.93 -5.70 30.42
C VAL A 876 20.73 -4.65 31.21
N PRO A 877 21.15 -3.54 30.56
CA PRO A 877 21.94 -2.49 31.21
C PRO A 877 21.18 -1.80 32.33
N GLU A 878 21.90 -1.41 33.39
CA GLU A 878 21.37 -0.57 34.48
C GLU A 878 20.77 0.74 33.95
N GLY A 879 21.41 1.34 32.94
CA GLY A 879 20.98 2.62 32.39
C GLY A 879 19.60 2.64 31.73
N LEU A 880 19.03 1.48 31.38
CA LEU A 880 17.67 1.43 30.81
C LEU A 880 16.62 2.04 31.73
N ARG A 881 16.83 1.98 33.05
CA ARG A 881 15.92 2.56 34.05
C ARG A 881 15.74 4.08 33.91
N PHE A 882 16.70 4.76 33.27
CA PHE A 882 16.69 6.20 33.08
C PHE A 882 16.08 6.63 31.72
N ILE A 883 15.83 5.68 30.81
CA ILE A 883 15.23 5.96 29.51
C ILE A 883 13.70 5.94 29.65
N THR A 884 13.15 7.02 30.21
CA THR A 884 11.70 7.15 30.45
C THR A 884 10.88 7.32 29.17
N THR A 885 11.53 7.59 28.04
CA THR A 885 10.91 7.70 26.72
C THR A 885 10.64 6.36 26.04
N LEU A 886 11.11 5.25 26.61
CA LEU A 886 11.01 3.91 26.04
C LEU A 886 9.58 3.37 26.15
N LEU A 887 8.91 3.23 25.00
CA LEU A 887 7.51 2.81 24.91
C LEU A 887 7.36 1.30 24.74
N GLU A 888 8.29 0.69 23.99
CA GLU A 888 8.21 -0.72 23.65
C GLU A 888 9.58 -1.41 23.74
N PHE A 889 9.61 -2.56 24.43
CA PHE A 889 10.75 -3.47 24.46
C PHE A 889 10.36 -4.87 23.95
N LYS A 890 10.92 -5.26 22.81
CA LYS A 890 10.71 -6.58 22.20
C LYS A 890 11.92 -7.48 22.42
N ILE A 891 11.66 -8.69 22.91
CA ILE A 891 12.66 -9.70 23.22
C ILE A 891 12.31 -10.94 22.39
N THR A 892 13.21 -11.42 21.54
CA THR A 892 12.93 -12.55 20.63
C THR A 892 14.01 -13.61 20.69
N GLY A 893 13.66 -14.88 20.92
CA GLY A 893 14.62 -15.99 20.86
C GLY A 893 15.86 -15.84 21.77
N MET A 894 15.71 -15.14 22.90
CA MET A 894 16.76 -14.99 23.93
C MET A 894 16.79 -16.20 24.88
N PRO A 895 17.92 -16.48 25.58
CA PRO A 895 17.99 -17.53 26.59
C PRO A 895 16.96 -17.35 27.70
N GLU A 896 16.43 -18.45 28.25
CA GLU A 896 15.43 -18.39 29.33
C GLU A 896 15.97 -17.67 30.57
N ASN A 897 17.22 -17.95 30.98
CA ASN A 897 17.87 -17.23 32.09
C ASN A 897 17.89 -15.70 31.92
N PHE A 898 17.93 -15.18 30.68
CA PHE A 898 17.85 -13.75 30.40
C PHE A 898 16.41 -13.23 30.57
N LYS A 899 15.41 -14.01 30.11
CA LYS A 899 13.99 -13.67 30.24
C LYS A 899 13.53 -13.70 31.69
N ASP A 900 13.94 -14.71 32.46
CA ASP A 900 13.58 -14.90 33.87
C ASP A 900 13.99 -13.70 34.73
N ARG A 901 15.11 -13.04 34.39
CA ARG A 901 15.55 -11.82 35.07
C ARG A 901 14.63 -10.61 34.84
N LEU A 902 13.82 -10.63 33.79
CA LEU A 902 12.93 -9.54 33.38
C LEU A 902 11.45 -9.82 33.66
N GLN A 903 11.11 -11.02 34.14
CA GLN A 903 9.73 -11.44 34.38
C GLN A 903 9.44 -11.60 35.88
N VAL A 904 8.17 -11.62 36.24
CA VAL A 904 7.73 -12.04 37.58
C VAL A 904 7.48 -13.55 37.51
N LEU A 905 8.28 -14.32 38.23
CA LEU A 905 8.13 -15.78 38.34
C LEU A 905 7.77 -16.10 39.79
N ASP A 906 6.71 -16.88 39.99
CA ASP A 906 6.22 -17.30 41.31
C ASP A 906 6.00 -16.15 42.32
N GLY A 907 5.55 -14.99 41.82
CA GLY A 907 5.31 -13.79 42.64
C GLY A 907 6.58 -13.03 43.06
N ARG A 908 7.77 -13.43 42.61
CA ARG A 908 9.02 -12.69 42.79
C ARG A 908 9.45 -12.05 41.48
N GLY A 909 9.69 -10.74 41.52
CA GLY A 909 10.24 -10.03 40.37
C GLY A 909 11.68 -10.49 40.06
N GLY A 910 11.96 -10.75 38.79
CA GLY A 910 13.30 -11.06 38.31
C GLY A 910 14.30 -9.94 38.64
N GLN A 911 15.58 -10.31 38.74
CA GLN A 911 16.64 -9.42 39.24
C GLN A 911 16.79 -8.11 38.45
N ASP A 912 16.40 -8.07 37.17
CA ASP A 912 16.52 -6.90 36.30
C ASP A 912 15.16 -6.21 36.04
N LEU A 913 14.06 -6.70 36.62
CA LEU A 913 12.71 -6.17 36.38
C LEU A 913 12.61 -4.67 36.70
N TYR A 914 13.26 -4.22 37.78
CA TYR A 914 13.26 -2.81 38.19
C TYR A 914 13.86 -1.87 37.12
N LYS A 915 14.68 -2.39 36.20
CA LYS A 915 15.30 -1.61 35.12
C LYS A 915 14.36 -1.34 33.96
N VAL A 916 13.27 -2.09 33.86
CA VAL A 916 12.34 -2.08 32.72
C VAL A 916 10.89 -1.85 33.12
N GLN A 917 10.57 -1.80 34.41
CA GLN A 917 9.21 -1.68 34.94
C GLN A 917 8.47 -0.40 34.48
N HIS A 918 9.19 0.65 34.08
CA HIS A 918 8.61 1.89 33.56
C HIS A 918 8.18 1.78 32.09
N ILE A 919 8.57 0.71 31.38
CA ILE A 919 8.29 0.52 29.95
C ILE A 919 6.83 0.02 29.80
N PRO A 920 5.95 0.75 29.08
CA PRO A 920 4.54 0.39 28.95
C PRO A 920 4.26 -0.96 28.30
N SER A 921 5.11 -1.39 27.36
CA SER A 921 4.92 -2.62 26.59
C SER A 921 6.21 -3.43 26.48
N ILE A 922 6.29 -4.55 27.20
CA ILE A 922 7.35 -5.54 27.08
C ILE A 922 6.77 -6.80 26.45
N THR A 923 7.34 -7.24 25.32
CA THR A 923 6.85 -8.41 24.59
C THR A 923 7.95 -9.46 24.43
N PHE A 924 7.68 -10.66 24.94
CA PHE A 924 8.50 -11.84 24.71
C PHE A 924 7.95 -12.61 23.52
N LEU A 925 8.81 -12.86 22.53
CA LEU A 925 8.52 -13.66 21.35
C LEU A 925 9.47 -14.85 21.37
N HIS A 926 8.93 -16.05 21.12
CA HIS A 926 9.72 -17.26 21.05
C HIS A 926 10.46 -17.35 19.71
#